data_AF-A0A1J4JIK4-F1
#
_entry.id   AF-A0A1J4JIK4-F1
#
_cell.length_a   1.000
_cell.length_b   1.000
_cell.length_c   1.000
_cell.angle_alpha   90.00
_cell.angle_beta   90.00
_cell.angle_gamma   90.00
#
_symmetry.space_group_name_H-M   'P 1'
#
loop_
_entity.id
_entity.type
_entity.pdbx_description
1 polymer ?
#
loop_
_entity_poly.entity_id
_entity_poly.type
_entity_poly.pdbx_seq_one_letter_code
_entity_poly.pdbx_strand_id
1 'polypeptide(L)'
;MGGNQALPILPKEQLYYVLVGQNVEFIPYTVPPGHPVLSLNLQKNLIKTLPPHLKELKSLILSENSLAEINEDIKTALLSYTSLKTLDLARNQLFEYTIEIPSLENLNLIQNRLTVMPNLTNQLNTISLDFNVIKTIDKSSTSLKQLTMSLNYIDSILDTIELPNLEILDFSMNRISQIPNFSKNFPIVKVVNLSYNRLTEVPPSLSQSLTELDLSGNAIEIIPEEIEKFELIESIDISFNKIKEIPKLPKSLKKITANDNVIQKVADSELPHLISAIFDNNAIEVLPRLTNHVSPTLFFSHNKISIVTLDMMIRPVEQLNLSDNSIEIIPPEIFSLPRLRILNLDSNKIESIPDEITNSHISSLLISQNPIKCLPILPKSLDSLYAAYCSISDVGNAFSENTILSKLCLSGNNIKDLPNIPSLQTLALSNCKLETFPQVSSKILSLDLSLNNIKEFPANFSAPYLTNLDVSHNQISKLPDISKYSRLVVLKVSANPIEGDLNLLKNQCLDTLDIYSTNIKQCQILPKMREVLTRSTNLQPPFRQIVCRKSDYASTIGIRKDNEDSLCVRDDLNFYLICDGHNGSVTSTKVANSLPLLYQQPHAFEGDFARSALIAIDETLREMKVRDGSTVVCAEIRHPEIITAHLGDARGIIVTDEGTVKTLTTDHRPTVRREFERIMHAGGRVAQKKTNGILTISRALGDYDVVGLSSEPEITHKFIDDNDKYLVIACDGLFDTLTNEETAKIASQCDSATEAAYKLRNIAFARGSKDNISVIVVPLKQ
;
A
#
# COMPACT_ATOMS: atom_id res chain seq x y z
N MET A 1 -52.05 -28.00 6.65
CA MET A 1 -51.75 -29.38 6.20
C MET A 1 -50.42 -29.35 5.47
N GLY A 2 -49.46 -30.15 5.95
CA GLY A 2 -48.12 -30.32 5.38
C GLY A 2 -47.38 -31.25 6.32
N GLY A 3 -47.44 -32.55 6.02
CA GLY A 3 -47.09 -33.62 6.97
C GLY A 3 -45.60 -33.75 7.25
N ASN A 4 -45.31 -34.43 8.36
CA ASN A 4 -44.04 -35.11 8.65
C ASN A 4 -43.63 -36.00 7.46
N GLN A 5 -43.03 -35.43 6.42
CA GLN A 5 -42.22 -36.19 5.49
C GLN A 5 -40.96 -36.57 6.26
N ALA A 6 -40.79 -37.87 6.54
CA ALA A 6 -39.58 -38.40 7.11
C ALA A 6 -38.39 -37.96 6.23
N LEU A 7 -37.40 -37.30 6.84
CA LEU A 7 -36.20 -36.88 6.12
C LEU A 7 -35.52 -38.11 5.51
N PRO A 8 -35.01 -38.03 4.27
CA PRO A 8 -34.28 -39.13 3.65
C PRO A 8 -33.10 -39.54 4.53
N ILE A 9 -32.79 -40.84 4.56
CA ILE A 9 -31.63 -41.35 5.30
C ILE A 9 -30.35 -41.00 4.53
N LEU A 10 -29.31 -40.52 5.22
CA LEU A 10 -28.01 -40.27 4.59
C LEU A 10 -27.44 -41.61 4.05
N PRO A 11 -27.02 -41.69 2.77
CA PRO A 11 -26.46 -42.91 2.20
C PRO A 11 -25.20 -43.36 2.95
N LYS A 12 -25.08 -44.67 3.25
CA LYS A 12 -23.95 -45.22 4.01
C LYS A 12 -22.60 -44.99 3.34
N GLU A 13 -22.60 -44.86 2.01
CA GLU A 13 -21.40 -44.60 1.20
C GLU A 13 -20.96 -43.13 1.28
N GLN A 14 -21.78 -42.23 1.84
CA GLN A 14 -21.48 -40.81 1.98
C GLN A 14 -20.53 -40.57 3.17
N LEU A 15 -19.24 -40.78 2.95
CA LEU A 15 -18.21 -40.60 3.99
C LEU A 15 -17.84 -39.13 4.25
N TYR A 16 -18.08 -38.23 3.29
CA TYR A 16 -17.78 -36.80 3.40
C TYR A 16 -19.03 -36.02 3.04
N TYR A 17 -19.54 -35.22 3.95
CA TYR A 17 -20.76 -34.45 3.71
C TYR A 17 -20.47 -32.96 3.77
N VAL A 18 -20.92 -32.22 2.75
CA VAL A 18 -20.72 -30.78 2.61
C VAL A 18 -22.08 -30.13 2.38
N LEU A 19 -22.44 -29.23 3.28
CA LEU A 19 -23.67 -28.45 3.25
C LEU A 19 -23.29 -27.02 3.62
N VAL A 20 -22.95 -26.19 2.64
CA VAL A 20 -22.43 -24.84 2.89
C VAL A 20 -23.39 -23.80 2.34
N GLY A 21 -23.66 -22.75 3.13
CA GLY A 21 -24.40 -21.58 2.63
C GLY A 21 -25.88 -21.83 2.32
N GLN A 22 -26.51 -22.84 2.94
CA GLN A 22 -27.89 -23.22 2.66
C GLN A 22 -28.91 -22.59 3.63
N ASN A 23 -28.43 -21.83 4.63
CA ASN A 23 -29.26 -21.18 5.64
C ASN A 23 -30.18 -22.16 6.40
N VAL A 24 -29.70 -23.38 6.64
CA VAL A 24 -30.46 -24.44 7.34
C VAL A 24 -30.13 -24.47 8.82
N GLU A 25 -31.10 -24.89 9.64
CA GLU A 25 -30.90 -25.08 11.09
C GLU A 25 -30.52 -26.51 11.48
N PHE A 26 -30.68 -27.46 10.55
CA PHE A 26 -30.41 -28.87 10.75
C PHE A 26 -30.00 -29.53 9.42
N ILE A 27 -29.34 -30.68 9.51
CA ILE A 27 -28.99 -31.49 8.33
C ILE A 27 -30.29 -32.00 7.69
N PRO A 28 -30.52 -31.82 6.38
CA PRO A 28 -31.76 -32.24 5.69
C PRO A 28 -31.85 -33.76 5.46
N TYR A 29 -31.19 -34.55 6.29
CA TYR A 29 -31.16 -36.00 6.26
C TYR A 29 -31.29 -36.57 7.68
N THR A 30 -31.94 -37.72 7.80
CA THR A 30 -31.80 -38.55 9.00
C THR A 30 -30.42 -39.22 8.96
N VAL A 31 -29.53 -38.85 9.88
CA VAL A 31 -28.22 -39.51 10.03
C VAL A 31 -28.32 -40.53 11.17
N PRO A 32 -28.37 -41.84 10.87
CA PRO A 32 -28.55 -42.86 11.90
C PRO A 32 -27.34 -42.93 12.84
N PRO A 33 -27.53 -43.25 14.13
CA PRO A 33 -26.42 -43.51 15.05
C PRO A 33 -25.46 -44.55 14.48
N GLY A 34 -24.15 -44.27 14.54
CA GLY A 34 -23.12 -45.15 13.99
C GLY A 34 -22.89 -45.06 12.48
N HIS A 35 -23.43 -44.05 11.78
CA HIS A 35 -23.09 -43.79 10.38
C HIS A 35 -21.57 -43.59 10.19
N PRO A 36 -20.94 -44.16 9.13
CA PRO A 36 -19.48 -44.12 8.92
C PRO A 36 -18.96 -42.78 8.36
N VAL A 37 -19.66 -41.67 8.62
CA VAL A 37 -19.26 -40.37 8.09
C VAL A 37 -17.96 -39.91 8.77
N LEU A 38 -16.99 -39.52 7.95
CA LEU A 38 -15.64 -39.13 8.37
C LEU A 38 -15.48 -37.61 8.48
N SER A 39 -16.25 -36.84 7.71
CA SER A 39 -16.20 -35.38 7.73
C SER A 39 -17.58 -34.77 7.51
N LEU A 40 -17.92 -33.76 8.32
CA LEU A 40 -19.11 -32.93 8.17
C LEU A 40 -18.67 -31.47 8.00
N ASN A 41 -18.95 -30.88 6.84
CA ASN A 41 -18.80 -29.44 6.63
C ASN A 41 -20.17 -28.79 6.55
N LEU A 42 -20.50 -28.00 7.58
CA LEU A 42 -21.77 -27.32 7.75
C LEU A 42 -21.59 -25.79 7.81
N GLN A 43 -20.52 -25.26 7.22
CA GLN A 43 -20.16 -23.84 7.25
C GLN A 43 -21.28 -22.94 6.67
N LYS A 44 -21.40 -21.69 7.16
CA LYS A 44 -22.34 -20.68 6.62
C LYS A 44 -23.81 -21.14 6.67
N ASN A 45 -24.25 -21.71 7.79
CA ASN A 45 -25.64 -22.08 8.03
C ASN A 45 -26.12 -21.49 9.37
N LEU A 46 -27.15 -22.07 9.98
CA LEU A 46 -27.71 -21.69 11.28
C LEU A 46 -27.87 -22.94 12.17
N ILE A 47 -26.92 -23.90 12.08
CA ILE A 47 -27.05 -25.22 12.69
C ILE A 47 -27.30 -25.12 14.19
N LYS A 48 -28.43 -25.68 14.66
CA LYS A 48 -28.80 -25.73 16.08
C LYS A 48 -28.60 -27.09 16.71
N THR A 49 -28.58 -28.16 15.91
CA THR A 49 -28.44 -29.54 16.39
C THR A 49 -27.51 -30.35 15.50
N LEU A 50 -26.90 -31.38 16.09
CA LEU A 50 -25.99 -32.29 15.40
C LEU A 50 -26.42 -33.75 15.62
N PRO A 51 -26.18 -34.64 14.65
CA PRO A 51 -26.50 -36.06 14.79
C PRO A 51 -25.59 -36.74 15.83
N PRO A 52 -26.12 -37.45 16.84
CA PRO A 52 -25.29 -38.07 17.87
C PRO A 52 -24.63 -39.38 17.37
N HIS A 53 -23.60 -39.82 18.10
CA HIS A 53 -22.93 -41.13 17.96
C HIS A 53 -22.26 -41.41 16.61
N LEU A 54 -21.66 -40.39 15.99
CA LEU A 54 -20.81 -40.56 14.80
C LEU A 54 -19.39 -40.94 15.19
N LYS A 55 -19.19 -42.21 15.55
CA LYS A 55 -17.92 -42.71 16.12
C LYS A 55 -16.72 -42.62 15.18
N GLU A 56 -16.94 -42.56 13.87
CA GLU A 56 -15.87 -42.47 12.86
C GLU A 56 -15.58 -41.03 12.40
N LEU A 57 -16.36 -40.05 12.86
CA LEU A 57 -16.21 -38.65 12.45
C LEU A 57 -14.86 -38.11 12.92
N LYS A 58 -14.06 -37.60 11.98
CA LYS A 58 -12.72 -37.05 12.22
C LYS A 58 -12.68 -35.53 12.12
N SER A 59 -13.56 -34.93 11.31
CA SER A 59 -13.58 -33.49 11.06
C SER A 59 -15.00 -32.93 11.10
N LEU A 60 -15.18 -31.83 11.81
CA LEU A 60 -16.44 -31.08 11.87
C LEU A 60 -16.15 -29.59 11.65
N ILE A 61 -16.78 -29.01 10.62
CA ILE A 61 -16.70 -27.59 10.31
C ILE A 61 -18.07 -26.96 10.55
N LEU A 62 -18.12 -26.05 11.50
CA LEU A 62 -19.27 -25.26 11.94
C LEU A 62 -18.97 -23.75 11.87
N SER A 63 -17.98 -23.34 11.07
CA SER A 63 -17.66 -21.93 10.94
C SER A 63 -18.81 -21.13 10.32
N GLU A 64 -18.96 -19.86 10.71
CA GLU A 64 -20.03 -18.96 10.22
C GLU A 64 -21.45 -19.50 10.46
N ASN A 65 -21.74 -20.09 11.64
CA ASN A 65 -23.08 -20.58 12.01
C ASN A 65 -23.86 -19.67 12.99
N SER A 66 -23.31 -18.50 13.32
CA SER A 66 -23.89 -17.55 14.27
C SER A 66 -24.16 -18.13 15.67
N LEU A 67 -23.38 -19.15 16.09
CA LEU A 67 -23.53 -19.77 17.40
C LEU A 67 -23.15 -18.80 18.53
N ALA A 68 -24.13 -18.39 19.35
CA ALA A 68 -23.87 -17.56 20.53
C ALA A 68 -23.32 -18.36 21.73
N GLU A 69 -23.68 -19.64 21.79
CA GLU A 69 -23.21 -20.61 22.77
C GLU A 69 -23.20 -22.00 22.14
N ILE A 70 -22.51 -22.96 22.77
CA ILE A 70 -22.68 -24.37 22.45
C ILE A 70 -23.80 -24.94 23.30
N ASN A 71 -25.00 -25.07 22.72
CA ASN A 71 -26.17 -25.60 23.41
C ASN A 71 -26.00 -27.09 23.78
N GLU A 72 -26.90 -27.62 24.63
CA GLU A 72 -26.82 -28.98 25.13
C GLU A 72 -26.92 -30.06 24.04
N ASP A 73 -27.64 -29.82 22.94
CA ASP A 73 -27.74 -30.76 21.82
C ASP A 73 -26.40 -30.91 21.08
N ILE A 74 -25.78 -29.79 20.70
CA ILE A 74 -24.47 -29.76 20.06
C ILE A 74 -23.42 -30.34 21.01
N LYS A 75 -23.43 -29.94 22.28
CA LYS A 75 -22.51 -30.44 23.30
C LYS A 75 -22.61 -31.96 23.46
N THR A 76 -23.82 -32.50 23.57
CA THR A 76 -24.05 -33.95 23.68
C THR A 76 -23.54 -34.69 22.45
N ALA A 77 -23.77 -34.15 21.25
CA ALA A 77 -23.27 -34.72 20.02
C ALA A 77 -21.74 -34.69 19.95
N LEU A 78 -21.10 -33.55 20.23
CA LEU A 78 -19.65 -33.39 20.24
C LEU A 78 -18.97 -34.39 21.18
N LEU A 79 -19.50 -34.57 22.40
CA LEU A 79 -18.97 -35.54 23.38
C LEU A 79 -19.14 -37.00 22.93
N SER A 80 -20.06 -37.28 22.00
CA SER A 80 -20.26 -38.61 21.44
C SER A 80 -19.30 -38.98 20.30
N TYR A 81 -18.59 -38.00 19.73
CA TYR A 81 -17.69 -38.18 18.59
C TYR A 81 -16.29 -38.60 19.04
N THR A 82 -16.13 -39.87 19.40
CA THR A 82 -14.90 -40.42 20.01
C THR A 82 -13.65 -40.41 19.11
N SER A 83 -13.80 -40.14 17.81
CA SER A 83 -12.67 -40.07 16.85
C SER A 83 -12.45 -38.66 16.27
N LEU A 84 -13.14 -37.65 16.81
CA LEU A 84 -13.08 -36.29 16.27
C LEU A 84 -11.71 -35.68 16.52
N LYS A 85 -10.99 -35.34 15.45
CA LYS A 85 -9.65 -34.75 15.49
C LYS A 85 -9.65 -33.25 15.21
N THR A 86 -10.56 -32.77 14.36
CA THR A 86 -10.62 -31.36 13.95
C THR A 86 -12.01 -30.80 14.18
N LEU A 87 -12.07 -29.66 14.87
CA LEU A 87 -13.29 -28.88 15.10
C LEU A 87 -13.04 -27.43 14.70
N ASP A 88 -13.79 -26.95 13.70
CA ASP A 88 -13.78 -25.55 13.27
C ASP A 88 -15.07 -24.85 13.70
N LEU A 89 -14.93 -23.93 14.64
CA LEU A 89 -15.98 -23.06 15.20
C LEU A 89 -15.70 -21.59 14.89
N ALA A 90 -14.84 -21.28 13.92
CA ALA A 90 -14.49 -19.90 13.60
C ALA A 90 -15.70 -19.07 13.17
N ARG A 91 -15.66 -17.76 13.40
CA ARG A 91 -16.69 -16.81 12.90
C ARG A 91 -18.08 -17.10 13.45
N ASN A 92 -18.15 -17.48 14.72
CA ASN A 92 -19.39 -17.58 15.48
C ASN A 92 -19.48 -16.42 16.48
N GLN A 93 -20.34 -16.51 17.50
CA GLN A 93 -20.57 -15.47 18.50
C GLN A 93 -20.32 -15.98 19.92
N LEU A 94 -19.46 -17.00 20.07
CA LEU A 94 -19.22 -17.68 21.34
C LEU A 94 -18.53 -16.76 22.35
N PHE A 95 -19.09 -16.64 23.56
CA PHE A 95 -18.48 -15.89 24.67
C PHE A 95 -17.51 -16.73 25.51
N GLU A 96 -17.68 -18.06 25.47
CA GLU A 96 -16.84 -19.05 26.13
C GLU A 96 -16.83 -20.37 25.33
N TYR A 97 -15.83 -21.20 25.59
CA TYR A 97 -15.76 -22.59 25.12
C TYR A 97 -15.27 -23.47 26.27
N THR A 98 -16.15 -24.35 26.75
CA THR A 98 -15.95 -25.14 27.98
C THR A 98 -15.96 -26.65 27.73
N ILE A 99 -15.95 -27.08 26.47
CA ILE A 99 -16.10 -28.49 26.09
C ILE A 99 -14.74 -29.15 25.90
N GLU A 100 -14.48 -30.20 26.66
CA GLU A 100 -13.27 -30.99 26.54
C GLU A 100 -13.54 -32.26 25.72
N ILE A 101 -13.07 -32.26 24.47
CA ILE A 101 -13.16 -33.41 23.56
C ILE A 101 -11.82 -34.16 23.62
N PRO A 102 -11.74 -35.36 24.22
CA PRO A 102 -10.46 -36.02 24.47
C PRO A 102 -9.68 -36.40 23.22
N SER A 103 -10.34 -36.63 22.07
CA SER A 103 -9.71 -37.02 20.81
C SER A 103 -9.23 -35.82 19.97
N LEU A 104 -9.54 -34.60 20.37
CA LEU A 104 -9.37 -33.42 19.53
C LEU A 104 -7.91 -32.99 19.42
N GLU A 105 -7.43 -32.86 18.19
CA GLU A 105 -6.06 -32.48 17.85
C GLU A 105 -5.98 -31.03 17.33
N ASN A 106 -7.04 -30.52 16.69
CA ASN A 106 -7.07 -29.19 16.09
C ASN A 106 -8.38 -28.47 16.43
N LEU A 107 -8.29 -27.27 16.99
CA LEU A 107 -9.44 -26.45 17.37
C LEU A 107 -9.30 -25.04 16.78
N ASN A 108 -10.24 -24.66 15.93
CA ASN A 108 -10.31 -23.30 15.38
C ASN A 108 -11.48 -22.53 16.01
N LEU A 109 -11.15 -21.47 16.75
CA LEU A 109 -12.08 -20.57 17.45
C LEU A 109 -11.87 -19.12 17.03
N ILE A 110 -11.21 -18.90 15.89
CA ILE A 110 -10.96 -17.58 15.31
C ILE A 110 -12.25 -16.77 15.21
N GLN A 111 -12.21 -15.47 15.50
CA GLN A 111 -13.36 -14.56 15.30
C GLN A 111 -14.61 -15.01 16.06
N ASN A 112 -14.47 -15.20 17.38
CA ASN A 112 -15.58 -15.35 18.32
C ASN A 112 -15.57 -14.15 19.28
N ARG A 113 -16.23 -14.27 20.44
CA ARG A 113 -16.26 -13.25 21.51
C ARG A 113 -15.70 -13.81 22.81
N LEU A 114 -14.75 -14.75 22.71
CA LEU A 114 -14.21 -15.42 23.90
C LEU A 114 -13.56 -14.40 24.82
N THR A 115 -14.03 -14.37 26.07
CA THR A 115 -13.48 -13.48 27.11
C THR A 115 -12.38 -14.12 27.93
N VAL A 116 -12.34 -15.47 27.94
CA VAL A 116 -11.42 -16.30 28.69
C VAL A 116 -10.80 -17.34 27.77
N MET A 117 -9.54 -17.68 28.01
CA MET A 117 -8.85 -18.74 27.28
C MET A 117 -9.47 -20.11 27.60
N PRO A 118 -9.85 -20.92 26.59
CA PRO A 118 -10.42 -22.25 26.82
C PRO A 118 -9.38 -23.23 27.37
N ASN A 119 -9.84 -24.25 28.09
CA ASN A 119 -8.96 -25.33 28.55
C ASN A 119 -8.29 -26.03 27.36
N LEU A 120 -6.99 -26.30 27.50
CA LEU A 120 -6.18 -26.98 26.49
C LEU A 120 -6.05 -28.45 26.87
N THR A 121 -6.73 -29.33 26.14
CA THR A 121 -6.62 -30.78 26.40
C THR A 121 -5.23 -31.29 26.03
N ASN A 122 -4.80 -32.40 26.66
CA ASN A 122 -3.47 -33.00 26.44
C ASN A 122 -3.32 -33.77 25.11
N GLN A 123 -4.29 -33.65 24.20
CA GLN A 123 -4.22 -34.18 22.82
C GLN A 123 -4.19 -33.07 21.77
N LEU A 124 -4.48 -31.82 22.18
CA LEU A 124 -4.57 -30.69 21.27
C LEU A 124 -3.16 -30.35 20.76
N ASN A 125 -2.99 -30.38 19.44
CA ASN A 125 -1.76 -30.02 18.73
C ASN A 125 -1.80 -28.57 18.25
N THR A 126 -2.97 -28.11 17.77
CA THR A 126 -3.14 -26.75 17.27
C THR A 126 -4.41 -26.11 17.83
N ILE A 127 -4.30 -24.84 18.22
CA ILE A 127 -5.44 -24.02 18.59
C ILE A 127 -5.28 -22.60 18.06
N SER A 128 -6.35 -22.08 17.48
CA SER A 128 -6.42 -20.72 16.96
C SER A 128 -7.54 -19.95 17.65
N LEU A 129 -7.16 -18.93 18.41
CA LEU A 129 -7.99 -18.05 19.22
C LEU A 129 -7.89 -16.59 18.75
N ASP A 130 -7.35 -16.37 17.55
CA ASP A 130 -7.19 -15.05 16.98
C ASP A 130 -8.54 -14.31 16.94
N PHE A 131 -8.50 -13.01 17.14
CA PHE A 131 -9.67 -12.14 17.05
C PHE A 131 -10.79 -12.52 18.03
N ASN A 132 -10.42 -12.68 19.31
CA ASN A 132 -11.36 -12.78 20.41
C ASN A 132 -11.18 -11.57 21.34
N VAL A 133 -11.76 -11.62 22.54
CA VAL A 133 -11.65 -10.54 23.53
C VAL A 133 -10.93 -11.01 24.80
N ILE A 134 -10.04 -12.00 24.65
CA ILE A 134 -9.27 -12.61 25.74
C ILE A 134 -8.27 -11.59 26.27
N LYS A 135 -8.17 -11.48 27.60
CA LYS A 135 -7.27 -10.54 28.29
C LYS A 135 -6.04 -11.19 28.92
N THR A 136 -6.14 -12.47 29.25
CA THR A 136 -5.10 -13.18 30.00
C THR A 136 -4.82 -14.54 29.39
N ILE A 137 -3.55 -14.93 29.35
CA ILE A 137 -3.11 -16.29 29.03
C ILE A 137 -2.84 -17.02 30.34
N ASP A 138 -3.65 -18.03 30.64
CA ASP A 138 -3.68 -18.72 31.94
C ASP A 138 -3.75 -20.25 31.84
N LYS A 139 -3.61 -20.85 30.65
CA LYS A 139 -3.72 -22.29 30.41
C LYS A 139 -2.42 -22.91 29.92
N SER A 140 -2.06 -24.04 30.54
CA SER A 140 -0.92 -24.90 30.16
C SER A 140 -1.38 -26.06 29.28
N SER A 141 -0.46 -26.63 28.49
CA SER A 141 -0.70 -27.86 27.71
C SER A 141 0.61 -28.57 27.43
N THR A 142 0.63 -29.90 27.60
CA THR A 142 1.81 -30.73 27.31
C THR A 142 1.84 -31.23 25.87
N SER A 143 0.83 -30.97 25.02
CA SER A 143 0.78 -31.49 23.64
C SER A 143 0.82 -30.40 22.58
N LEU A 144 0.46 -29.17 22.93
CA LEU A 144 0.24 -28.10 21.97
C LEU A 144 1.54 -27.72 21.25
N LYS A 145 1.46 -27.67 19.91
CA LYS A 145 2.56 -27.29 19.00
C LYS A 145 2.35 -25.92 18.37
N GLN A 146 1.10 -25.49 18.18
CA GLN A 146 0.79 -24.20 17.60
C GLN A 146 -0.32 -23.49 18.37
N LEU A 147 -0.05 -22.23 18.74
CA LEU A 147 -0.99 -21.35 19.43
C LEU A 147 -1.00 -19.99 18.74
N THR A 148 -2.16 -19.61 18.21
CA THR A 148 -2.37 -18.29 17.61
C THR A 148 -3.46 -17.53 18.37
N MET A 149 -3.15 -16.32 18.83
CA MET A 149 -4.02 -15.45 19.61
C MET A 149 -3.89 -13.98 19.19
N SER A 150 -3.62 -13.73 17.90
CA SER A 150 -3.50 -12.38 17.35
C SER A 150 -4.78 -11.57 17.56
N LEU A 151 -4.67 -10.24 17.67
CA LEU A 151 -5.82 -9.33 17.76
C LEU A 151 -6.81 -9.67 18.89
N ASN A 152 -6.28 -10.00 20.07
CA ASN A 152 -7.03 -10.06 21.32
C ASN A 152 -6.78 -8.79 22.16
N TYR A 153 -7.22 -8.81 23.41
CA TYR A 153 -6.94 -7.77 24.39
C TYR A 153 -5.91 -8.21 25.44
N ILE A 154 -5.01 -9.11 25.07
CA ILE A 154 -4.07 -9.73 26.01
C ILE A 154 -3.14 -8.66 26.57
N ASP A 155 -3.21 -8.44 27.88
CA ASP A 155 -2.33 -7.53 28.62
C ASP A 155 -1.48 -8.26 29.68
N SER A 156 -1.80 -9.53 29.95
CA SER A 156 -1.18 -10.32 31.01
C SER A 156 -0.99 -11.79 30.60
N ILE A 157 0.16 -12.35 31.00
CA ILE A 157 0.52 -13.76 30.84
C ILE A 157 0.88 -14.28 32.23
N LEU A 158 0.24 -15.37 32.69
CA LEU A 158 0.57 -15.94 33.99
C LEU A 158 1.96 -16.60 33.97
N ASP A 159 2.77 -16.37 35.00
CA ASP A 159 4.11 -16.96 35.14
C ASP A 159 4.13 -18.49 35.33
N THR A 160 2.96 -19.08 35.58
CA THR A 160 2.78 -20.52 35.82
C THR A 160 2.42 -21.30 34.57
N ILE A 161 2.26 -20.65 33.40
CA ILE A 161 1.93 -21.38 32.17
C ILE A 161 3.13 -22.21 31.70
N GLU A 162 2.84 -23.42 31.21
CA GLU A 162 3.83 -24.34 30.66
C GLU A 162 3.30 -24.90 29.34
N LEU A 163 3.99 -24.56 28.24
CA LEU A 163 3.71 -25.04 26.89
C LEU A 163 4.98 -25.67 26.29
N PRO A 164 5.49 -26.77 26.89
CA PRO A 164 6.82 -27.31 26.64
C PRO A 164 7.04 -27.83 25.21
N ASN A 165 5.97 -28.07 24.45
CA ASN A 165 6.05 -28.62 23.09
C ASN A 165 5.65 -27.61 22.00
N LEU A 166 5.49 -26.33 22.36
CA LEU A 166 5.05 -25.30 21.43
C LEU A 166 6.16 -24.93 20.45
N GLU A 167 5.87 -24.99 19.16
CA GLU A 167 6.78 -24.66 18.06
C GLU A 167 6.43 -23.32 17.40
N ILE A 168 5.15 -22.95 17.34
CA ILE A 168 4.64 -21.72 16.71
C ILE A 168 3.78 -20.94 17.70
N LEU A 169 4.14 -19.67 17.91
CA LEU A 169 3.49 -18.74 18.82
C LEU A 169 3.17 -17.43 18.09
N ASP A 170 1.89 -17.07 17.98
CA ASP A 170 1.47 -15.76 17.46
C ASP A 170 0.62 -15.03 18.50
N PHE A 171 1.18 -14.01 19.13
CA PHE A 171 0.49 -13.07 20.02
C PHE A 171 0.50 -11.64 19.47
N SER A 172 0.61 -11.48 18.15
CA SER A 172 0.66 -10.16 17.51
C SER A 172 -0.59 -9.31 17.80
N MET A 173 -0.44 -7.99 17.68
CA MET A 173 -1.54 -7.02 17.78
C MET A 173 -2.36 -7.14 19.08
N ASN A 174 -1.67 -7.32 20.21
CA ASN A 174 -2.28 -7.41 21.54
C ASN A 174 -1.95 -6.15 22.38
N ARG A 175 -1.90 -6.26 23.71
CA ARG A 175 -1.54 -5.18 24.64
C ARG A 175 -0.45 -5.63 25.61
N ILE A 176 0.33 -6.64 25.24
CA ILE A 176 1.34 -7.27 26.09
C ILE A 176 2.48 -6.29 26.32
N SER A 177 2.81 -6.03 27.59
CA SER A 177 3.92 -5.14 27.96
C SER A 177 5.19 -5.88 28.37
N GLN A 178 5.08 -7.14 28.80
CA GLN A 178 6.22 -7.95 29.25
C GLN A 178 5.94 -9.46 29.14
N ILE A 179 6.99 -10.27 29.02
CA ILE A 179 6.95 -11.74 29.09
C ILE A 179 8.17 -12.23 29.89
N PRO A 180 8.11 -12.28 31.24
CA PRO A 180 9.31 -12.40 32.08
C PRO A 180 9.95 -13.80 32.10
N ASN A 181 9.21 -14.87 31.79
CA ASN A 181 9.70 -16.26 31.88
C ASN A 181 9.66 -16.97 30.51
N PHE A 182 10.13 -16.31 29.45
CA PHE A 182 9.90 -16.76 28.07
C PHE A 182 10.37 -18.19 27.79
N SER A 183 11.64 -18.53 28.04
CA SER A 183 12.17 -19.89 27.82
C SER A 183 11.56 -20.95 28.72
N LYS A 184 11.07 -20.59 29.92
CA LYS A 184 10.38 -21.55 30.79
C LYS A 184 9.00 -21.90 30.22
N ASN A 185 8.29 -20.88 29.73
CA ASN A 185 6.94 -21.03 29.22
C ASN A 185 6.95 -21.69 27.82
N PHE A 186 7.96 -21.37 26.99
CA PHE A 186 8.06 -21.77 25.58
C PHE A 186 9.47 -22.30 25.21
N PRO A 187 9.94 -23.40 25.83
CA PRO A 187 11.35 -23.84 25.77
C PRO A 187 11.85 -24.31 24.41
N ILE A 188 10.95 -24.65 23.46
CA ILE A 188 11.31 -25.19 22.14
C ILE A 188 10.69 -24.43 20.97
N VAL A 189 10.19 -23.21 21.21
CA VAL A 189 9.50 -22.42 20.19
C VAL A 189 10.45 -22.01 19.07
N LYS A 190 9.97 -22.09 17.82
CA LYS A 190 10.73 -21.82 16.60
C LYS A 190 10.30 -20.53 15.94
N VAL A 191 8.98 -20.32 15.84
CA VAL A 191 8.40 -19.14 15.20
C VAL A 191 7.63 -18.34 16.24
N VAL A 192 8.05 -17.10 16.45
CA VAL A 192 7.45 -16.19 17.44
C VAL A 192 7.06 -14.88 16.77
N ASN A 193 5.78 -14.54 16.86
CA ASN A 193 5.25 -13.24 16.46
C ASN A 193 4.67 -12.51 17.67
N LEU A 194 5.33 -11.43 18.09
CA LEU A 194 4.90 -10.52 19.15
C LEU A 194 4.72 -9.09 18.62
N SER A 195 4.58 -8.92 17.30
CA SER A 195 4.46 -7.61 16.68
C SER A 195 3.25 -6.82 17.18
N TYR A 196 3.29 -5.50 17.09
CA TYR A 196 2.18 -4.59 17.45
C TYR A 196 1.64 -4.82 18.87
N ASN A 197 2.55 -4.97 19.83
CA ASN A 197 2.25 -5.05 21.25
C ASN A 197 2.70 -3.76 21.97
N ARG A 198 2.93 -3.83 23.28
CA ARG A 198 3.40 -2.72 24.12
C ARG A 198 4.73 -3.05 24.79
N LEU A 199 5.53 -3.94 24.20
CA LEU A 199 6.81 -4.36 24.75
C LEU A 199 7.79 -3.18 24.75
N THR A 200 8.46 -2.95 25.87
CA THR A 200 9.54 -1.95 26.00
C THR A 200 10.93 -2.59 25.94
N GLU A 201 10.99 -3.91 26.06
CA GLU A 201 12.22 -4.71 26.04
C GLU A 201 11.98 -6.03 25.30
N VAL A 202 13.04 -6.61 24.75
CA VAL A 202 13.01 -7.98 24.22
C VAL A 202 12.75 -8.93 25.39
N PRO A 203 11.84 -9.91 25.27
CA PRO A 203 11.59 -10.88 26.34
C PRO A 203 12.90 -11.53 26.83
N PRO A 204 13.16 -11.58 28.15
CA PRO A 204 14.37 -12.18 28.68
C PRO A 204 14.41 -13.68 28.37
N SER A 205 15.61 -14.18 28.10
CA SER A 205 15.87 -15.61 27.87
C SER A 205 14.98 -16.21 26.77
N LEU A 206 15.04 -15.67 25.55
CA LEU A 206 14.41 -16.28 24.37
C LEU A 206 14.92 -17.71 24.11
N SER A 207 14.10 -18.54 23.46
CA SER A 207 14.42 -19.95 23.18
C SER A 207 15.53 -20.11 22.13
N GLN A 208 16.54 -20.93 22.40
CA GLN A 208 17.64 -21.22 21.45
C GLN A 208 17.19 -21.97 20.17
N SER A 209 15.96 -22.48 20.15
CA SER A 209 15.38 -23.13 18.96
C SER A 209 14.75 -22.15 17.95
N LEU A 210 14.77 -20.85 18.22
CA LEU A 210 14.15 -19.84 17.37
C LEU A 210 14.74 -19.84 15.96
N THR A 211 13.86 -19.86 14.97
CA THR A 211 14.14 -19.68 13.54
C THR A 211 13.59 -18.34 13.03
N GLU A 212 12.47 -17.87 13.58
CA GLU A 212 11.81 -16.62 13.18
C GLU A 212 11.32 -15.84 14.41
N LEU A 213 11.63 -14.54 14.43
CA LEU A 213 11.25 -13.63 15.50
C LEU A 213 10.74 -12.29 14.92
N ASP A 214 9.47 -11.98 15.17
CA ASP A 214 8.86 -10.70 14.83
C ASP A 214 8.50 -9.94 16.12
N LEU A 215 9.19 -8.82 16.35
CA LEU A 215 9.00 -7.88 17.44
C LEU A 215 8.59 -6.49 16.92
N SER A 216 8.18 -6.38 15.66
CA SER A 216 7.89 -5.08 15.02
C SER A 216 6.74 -4.33 15.69
N GLY A 217 6.69 -3.01 15.59
CA GLY A 217 5.55 -2.22 16.09
C GLY A 217 5.40 -2.23 17.62
N ASN A 218 6.52 -2.26 18.35
CA ASN A 218 6.55 -2.20 19.81
C ASN A 218 7.23 -0.87 20.25
N ALA A 219 7.69 -0.80 21.49
CA ALA A 219 8.43 0.34 22.04
C ALA A 219 9.82 -0.09 22.55
N ILE A 220 10.44 -1.09 21.92
CA ILE A 220 11.72 -1.66 22.34
C ILE A 220 12.84 -0.66 22.09
N GLU A 221 13.69 -0.42 23.09
CA GLU A 221 14.84 0.49 22.97
C GLU A 221 16.19 -0.22 22.81
N ILE A 222 16.30 -1.46 23.31
CA ILE A 222 17.56 -2.20 23.39
C ILE A 222 17.36 -3.62 22.88
N ILE A 223 18.26 -4.06 21.99
CA ILE A 223 18.42 -5.46 21.60
C ILE A 223 19.54 -6.06 22.45
N PRO A 224 19.32 -7.20 23.14
CA PRO A 224 20.31 -7.82 24.02
C PRO A 224 21.49 -8.44 23.24
N GLU A 225 22.70 -8.42 23.81
CA GLU A 225 23.91 -9.00 23.20
C GLU A 225 23.80 -10.51 22.98
N GLU A 226 22.98 -11.19 23.78
CA GLU A 226 22.72 -12.62 23.66
C GLU A 226 22.15 -13.03 22.30
N ILE A 227 21.61 -12.09 21.50
CA ILE A 227 21.09 -12.38 20.15
C ILE A 227 22.17 -12.96 19.22
N GLU A 228 23.45 -12.65 19.44
CA GLU A 228 24.58 -13.22 18.66
C GLU A 228 24.67 -14.74 18.81
N LYS A 229 24.25 -15.28 19.97
CA LYS A 229 24.43 -16.69 20.35
C LYS A 229 23.41 -17.63 19.70
N PHE A 230 22.40 -17.12 19.01
CA PHE A 230 21.38 -17.94 18.36
C PHE A 230 21.93 -18.60 17.10
N GLU A 231 21.94 -19.93 17.07
CA GLU A 231 22.53 -20.71 15.97
C GLU A 231 21.53 -21.05 14.85
N LEU A 232 20.23 -20.89 15.10
CA LEU A 232 19.16 -21.33 14.20
C LEU A 232 18.30 -20.19 13.65
N ILE A 233 18.46 -18.96 14.14
CA ILE A 233 17.58 -17.85 13.76
C ILE A 233 17.88 -17.39 12.34
N GLU A 234 16.87 -17.42 11.49
CA GLU A 234 16.98 -17.11 10.07
C GLU A 234 16.34 -15.76 9.72
N SER A 235 15.33 -15.32 10.46
CA SER A 235 14.61 -14.08 10.19
C SER A 235 14.31 -13.31 11.47
N ILE A 236 14.65 -12.01 11.47
CA ILE A 236 14.33 -11.07 12.54
C ILE A 236 13.63 -9.84 11.95
N ASP A 237 12.47 -9.49 12.48
CA ASP A 237 11.82 -8.19 12.25
C ASP A 237 11.72 -7.42 13.57
N ILE A 238 12.37 -6.26 13.62
CA ILE A 238 12.38 -5.35 14.77
C ILE A 238 11.96 -3.93 14.34
N SER A 239 11.27 -3.81 13.21
CA SER A 239 10.86 -2.53 12.64
C SER A 239 9.87 -1.77 13.53
N PHE A 240 9.71 -0.46 13.37
CA PHE A 240 8.75 0.34 14.14
C PHE A 240 8.94 0.20 15.66
N ASN A 241 10.18 0.38 16.11
CA ASN A 241 10.57 0.38 17.53
C ASN A 241 11.34 1.66 17.85
N LYS A 242 12.06 1.69 18.98
CA LYS A 242 12.88 2.84 19.43
C LYS A 242 14.34 2.43 19.62
N ILE A 243 14.81 1.47 18.84
CA ILE A 243 16.13 0.86 19.00
C ILE A 243 17.20 1.85 18.58
N LYS A 244 18.22 2.03 19.42
CA LYS A 244 19.35 2.96 19.18
C LYS A 244 20.59 2.27 18.61
N GLU A 245 20.82 1.02 19.01
CA GLU A 245 22.00 0.26 18.60
C GLU A 245 21.63 -1.20 18.34
N ILE A 246 22.30 -1.81 17.37
CA ILE A 246 22.19 -3.25 17.07
C ILE A 246 23.49 -3.93 17.47
N PRO A 247 23.46 -4.92 18.38
CA PRO A 247 24.63 -5.71 18.75
C PRO A 247 25.02 -6.65 17.59
N LYS A 248 26.04 -7.51 17.82
CA LYS A 248 26.43 -8.50 16.83
C LYS A 248 25.26 -9.42 16.48
N LEU A 249 25.07 -9.64 15.19
CA LEU A 249 23.99 -10.44 14.67
C LEU A 249 24.41 -11.92 14.53
N PRO A 250 23.46 -12.86 14.67
CA PRO A 250 23.73 -14.29 14.58
C PRO A 250 24.12 -14.73 13.17
N LYS A 251 25.11 -15.63 13.06
CA LYS A 251 25.66 -16.09 11.76
C LYS A 251 24.65 -16.82 10.86
N SER A 252 23.60 -17.40 11.45
CA SER A 252 22.52 -18.10 10.74
C SER A 252 21.55 -17.18 10.02
N LEU A 253 21.59 -15.88 10.30
CA LEU A 253 20.59 -14.91 9.85
C LEU A 253 20.55 -14.80 8.32
N LYS A 254 19.37 -14.97 7.76
CA LYS A 254 19.08 -14.81 6.34
C LYS A 254 18.40 -13.48 6.03
N LYS A 255 17.58 -12.97 6.94
CA LYS A 255 16.82 -11.73 6.75
C LYS A 255 16.79 -10.89 8.02
N ILE A 256 17.03 -9.59 7.87
CA ILE A 256 16.79 -8.61 8.92
C ILE A 256 16.03 -7.41 8.36
N THR A 257 14.94 -7.05 9.06
CA THR A 257 14.22 -5.81 8.84
C THR A 257 14.25 -5.02 10.14
N ALA A 258 14.78 -3.80 10.09
CA ALA A 258 14.93 -2.93 11.25
C ALA A 258 14.52 -1.49 10.94
N ASN A 259 13.52 -1.32 10.08
CA ASN A 259 13.09 -0.03 9.60
C ASN A 259 12.40 0.79 10.70
N ASP A 260 12.32 2.10 10.52
CA ASP A 260 11.50 2.97 11.37
C ASP A 260 11.88 2.85 12.86
N ASN A 261 13.17 3.03 13.12
CA ASN A 261 13.77 3.03 14.45
C ASN A 261 14.60 4.31 14.63
N VAL A 262 15.48 4.35 15.64
CA VAL A 262 16.43 5.44 15.87
C VAL A 262 17.87 4.92 15.87
N ILE A 263 18.14 3.88 15.07
CA ILE A 263 19.42 3.16 15.08
C ILE A 263 20.52 4.10 14.59
N GLN A 264 21.56 4.28 15.39
CA GLN A 264 22.74 5.08 15.06
C GLN A 264 23.94 4.19 14.69
N LYS A 265 23.99 2.99 15.27
CA LYS A 265 25.12 2.07 15.15
C LYS A 265 24.66 0.62 15.05
N VAL A 266 25.32 -0.13 14.17
CA VAL A 266 25.15 -1.58 14.02
C VAL A 266 26.54 -2.22 14.14
N ALA A 267 26.68 -3.22 15.01
CA ALA A 267 27.96 -3.86 15.27
C ALA A 267 28.41 -4.75 14.09
N ASP A 268 29.73 -4.77 13.87
CA ASP A 268 30.37 -5.61 12.85
C ASP A 268 29.98 -7.09 13.02
N SER A 269 29.45 -7.68 11.94
CA SER A 269 28.90 -9.03 11.96
C SER A 269 29.32 -9.80 10.71
N GLU A 270 29.60 -11.09 10.86
CA GLU A 270 29.88 -12.01 9.76
C GLU A 270 28.62 -12.84 9.46
N LEU A 271 28.00 -12.61 8.30
CA LEU A 271 26.65 -13.09 8.00
C LEU A 271 26.59 -13.91 6.70
N PRO A 272 27.17 -15.13 6.66
CA PRO A 272 27.36 -15.92 5.44
C PRO A 272 26.06 -16.32 4.72
N HIS A 273 24.93 -16.28 5.42
CA HIS A 273 23.62 -16.67 4.89
C HIS A 273 22.68 -15.49 4.64
N LEU A 274 23.11 -14.26 4.90
CA LEU A 274 22.26 -13.08 4.77
C LEU A 274 21.91 -12.84 3.30
N ILE A 275 20.61 -12.78 3.03
CA ILE A 275 19.99 -12.56 1.72
C ILE A 275 19.37 -11.15 1.65
N SER A 276 18.89 -10.60 2.77
CA SER A 276 18.27 -9.27 2.76
C SER A 276 18.52 -8.54 4.09
N ALA A 277 18.97 -7.30 3.98
CA ALA A 277 19.11 -6.38 5.11
C ALA A 277 18.44 -5.06 4.76
N ILE A 278 17.47 -4.67 5.58
CA ILE A 278 16.67 -3.46 5.41
C ILE A 278 16.75 -2.66 6.71
N PHE A 279 17.33 -1.46 6.63
CA PHE A 279 17.59 -0.52 7.73
C PHE A 279 17.08 0.88 7.40
N ASP A 280 16.01 0.96 6.60
CA ASP A 280 15.43 2.22 6.14
C ASP A 280 14.88 3.04 7.33
N ASN A 281 14.78 4.37 7.21
CA ASN A 281 14.20 5.25 8.23
C ASN A 281 14.85 5.08 9.62
N ASN A 282 16.14 5.40 9.70
CA ASN A 282 16.94 5.31 10.92
C ASN A 282 17.85 6.53 11.06
N ALA A 283 18.84 6.46 11.96
CA ALA A 283 19.81 7.52 12.20
C ALA A 283 21.26 7.06 11.96
N ILE A 284 21.48 6.08 11.09
CA ILE A 284 22.80 5.47 10.85
C ILE A 284 23.69 6.48 10.15
N GLU A 285 24.86 6.77 10.73
CA GLU A 285 25.84 7.72 10.16
C GLU A 285 26.91 7.03 9.32
N VAL A 286 27.21 5.76 9.64
CA VAL A 286 28.25 4.97 8.98
C VAL A 286 27.67 3.62 8.60
N LEU A 287 27.85 3.22 7.33
CA LEU A 287 27.45 1.91 6.85
C LEU A 287 28.11 0.80 7.71
N PRO A 288 27.35 -0.19 8.19
CA PRO A 288 27.91 -1.24 9.03
C PRO A 288 28.85 -2.19 8.28
N ARG A 289 29.65 -2.96 9.01
CA ARG A 289 30.43 -4.04 8.41
C ARG A 289 29.71 -5.37 8.54
N LEU A 290 28.77 -5.60 7.62
CA LEU A 290 28.12 -6.89 7.43
C LEU A 290 28.94 -7.66 6.39
N THR A 291 29.78 -8.58 6.84
CA THR A 291 30.79 -9.25 5.99
C THR A 291 30.37 -10.66 5.59
N ASN A 292 30.98 -11.20 4.52
CA ASN A 292 30.76 -12.55 3.97
C ASN A 292 29.33 -12.87 3.51
N HIS A 293 28.43 -11.89 3.44
CA HIS A 293 27.05 -12.14 3.03
C HIS A 293 26.87 -12.45 1.55
N VAL A 294 25.72 -13.03 1.24
CA VAL A 294 25.25 -13.33 -0.12
C VAL A 294 24.06 -12.47 -0.53
N SER A 295 23.83 -11.36 0.16
CA SER A 295 22.65 -10.52 -0.04
C SER A 295 22.68 -9.79 -1.39
N PRO A 296 21.68 -10.01 -2.26
CA PRO A 296 21.49 -9.18 -3.46
C PRO A 296 20.93 -7.78 -3.14
N THR A 297 20.35 -7.57 -1.96
CA THR A 297 19.54 -6.38 -1.66
C THR A 297 19.94 -5.76 -0.32
N LEU A 298 20.51 -4.56 -0.38
CA LEU A 298 20.89 -3.75 0.78
C LEU A 298 20.18 -2.40 0.75
N PHE A 299 19.29 -2.17 1.70
CA PHE A 299 18.50 -0.94 1.80
C PHE A 299 18.80 -0.19 3.09
N PHE A 300 19.27 1.05 2.93
CA PHE A 300 19.68 1.96 4.00
C PHE A 300 19.16 3.39 3.70
N SER A 301 17.99 3.49 3.07
CA SER A 301 17.38 4.78 2.75
C SER A 301 16.96 5.55 4.00
N HIS A 302 16.82 6.87 3.91
CA HIS A 302 16.40 7.73 5.04
C HIS A 302 17.25 7.51 6.30
N ASN A 303 18.56 7.71 6.15
CA ASN A 303 19.55 7.62 7.22
C ASN A 303 20.42 8.89 7.23
N LYS A 304 21.56 8.87 7.91
CA LYS A 304 22.51 9.99 8.00
C LYS A 304 23.88 9.65 7.39
N ILE A 305 23.92 8.69 6.47
CA ILE A 305 25.16 8.20 5.88
C ILE A 305 25.77 9.30 5.03
N SER A 306 27.05 9.62 5.25
CA SER A 306 27.79 10.61 4.46
C SER A 306 28.90 9.99 3.60
N ILE A 307 29.42 8.84 4.00
CA ILE A 307 30.51 8.13 3.32
C ILE A 307 30.03 6.73 2.94
N VAL A 308 30.20 6.38 1.67
CA VAL A 308 29.92 5.03 1.17
C VAL A 308 31.20 4.19 1.30
N THR A 309 31.19 3.22 2.20
CA THR A 309 32.26 2.21 2.31
C THR A 309 31.87 0.93 1.59
N LEU A 310 32.84 0.27 0.94
CA LEU A 310 32.58 -0.94 0.15
C LEU A 310 32.73 -2.26 0.93
N ASP A 311 33.06 -2.22 2.22
CA ASP A 311 33.35 -3.41 3.05
C ASP A 311 32.23 -4.49 2.98
N MET A 312 30.96 -4.07 2.86
CA MET A 312 29.79 -4.94 2.70
C MET A 312 29.40 -5.21 1.22
N MET A 313 30.03 -4.55 0.25
CA MET A 313 29.54 -4.53 -1.15
C MET A 313 30.36 -5.41 -2.11
N ILE A 314 31.48 -5.98 -1.66
CA ILE A 314 32.47 -6.67 -2.49
C ILE A 314 31.92 -7.96 -3.15
N ARG A 315 30.81 -8.53 -2.67
CA ARG A 315 30.01 -9.61 -3.32
C ARG A 315 28.53 -9.48 -2.89
N PRO A 316 27.61 -10.32 -3.39
CA PRO A 316 26.85 -10.25 -4.63
C PRO A 316 25.73 -9.16 -4.64
N VAL A 317 25.98 -7.93 -4.20
CA VAL A 317 24.95 -6.87 -4.21
C VAL A 317 24.48 -6.59 -5.64
N GLU A 318 23.18 -6.73 -5.89
CA GLU A 318 22.52 -6.44 -7.17
C GLU A 318 21.71 -5.14 -7.09
N GLN A 319 21.13 -4.86 -5.92
CA GLN A 319 20.32 -3.68 -5.63
C GLN A 319 20.83 -3.02 -4.35
N LEU A 320 21.24 -1.76 -4.49
CA LEU A 320 21.68 -0.92 -3.39
C LEU A 320 20.79 0.31 -3.34
N ASN A 321 20.12 0.52 -2.20
CA ASN A 321 19.36 1.72 -1.93
C ASN A 321 20.00 2.53 -0.80
N LEU A 322 20.48 3.71 -1.15
CA LEU A 322 21.10 4.71 -0.27
C LEU A 322 20.41 6.07 -0.43
N SER A 323 19.15 6.10 -0.88
CA SER A 323 18.41 7.36 -1.03
C SER A 323 18.24 8.07 0.31
N ASP A 324 18.00 9.39 0.27
CA ASP A 324 17.61 10.18 1.45
C ASP A 324 18.65 10.09 2.58
N ASN A 325 19.92 10.22 2.20
CA ASN A 325 21.07 10.25 3.11
C ASN A 325 21.80 11.60 2.98
N SER A 326 23.06 11.68 3.40
CA SER A 326 23.90 12.88 3.29
C SER A 326 25.19 12.60 2.50
N ILE A 327 25.12 11.70 1.51
CA ILE A 327 26.28 11.30 0.71
C ILE A 327 26.69 12.46 -0.21
N GLU A 328 27.97 12.82 -0.17
CA GLU A 328 28.54 13.89 -1.02
C GLU A 328 29.36 13.31 -2.19
N ILE A 329 30.06 12.20 -1.94
CA ILE A 329 30.99 11.60 -2.90
C ILE A 329 30.63 10.14 -3.12
N ILE A 330 30.50 9.76 -4.38
CA ILE A 330 30.39 8.35 -4.80
C ILE A 330 31.81 7.78 -4.95
N PRO A 331 32.19 6.70 -4.24
CA PRO A 331 33.48 6.06 -4.45
C PRO A 331 33.52 5.40 -5.84
N PRO A 332 34.50 5.72 -6.71
CA PRO A 332 34.59 5.16 -8.07
C PRO A 332 34.51 3.62 -8.14
N GLU A 333 35.04 2.95 -7.12
CA GLU A 333 35.10 1.50 -7.02
C GLU A 333 33.70 0.85 -6.93
N ILE A 334 32.65 1.59 -6.56
CA ILE A 334 31.26 1.09 -6.57
C ILE A 334 30.83 0.63 -7.97
N PHE A 335 31.36 1.27 -9.02
CA PHE A 335 31.05 0.96 -10.41
C PHE A 335 31.79 -0.27 -10.93
N SER A 336 32.80 -0.74 -10.19
CA SER A 336 33.51 -2.00 -10.47
C SER A 336 32.81 -3.22 -9.87
N LEU A 337 31.71 -3.04 -9.12
CA LEU A 337 30.96 -4.15 -8.53
C LEU A 337 30.30 -5.00 -9.63
N PRO A 338 30.64 -6.31 -9.73
CA PRO A 338 30.31 -7.10 -10.93
C PRO A 338 28.80 -7.40 -11.07
N ARG A 339 28.07 -7.38 -9.96
CA ARG A 339 26.64 -7.73 -9.92
C ARG A 339 25.71 -6.55 -9.69
N LEU A 340 26.23 -5.36 -9.37
CA LEU A 340 25.36 -4.20 -9.14
C LEU A 340 24.60 -3.87 -10.43
N ARG A 341 23.26 -3.80 -10.34
CA ARG A 341 22.35 -3.50 -11.45
C ARG A 341 21.47 -2.30 -11.15
N ILE A 342 21.01 -2.17 -9.91
CA ILE A 342 20.16 -1.06 -9.48
C ILE A 342 20.88 -0.30 -8.38
N LEU A 343 21.13 0.98 -8.63
CA LEU A 343 21.72 1.90 -7.67
C LEU A 343 20.78 3.07 -7.47
N ASN A 344 20.24 3.19 -6.25
CA ASN A 344 19.45 4.34 -5.83
C ASN A 344 20.24 5.22 -4.87
N LEU A 345 20.44 6.47 -5.28
CA LEU A 345 21.14 7.55 -4.59
C LEU A 345 20.30 8.83 -4.56
N ASP A 346 18.98 8.74 -4.81
CA ASP A 346 18.08 9.88 -4.79
C ASP A 346 18.23 10.70 -3.49
N SER A 347 18.07 12.02 -3.55
CA SER A 347 18.02 12.91 -2.39
C SER A 347 19.23 12.82 -1.47
N ASN A 348 20.42 12.93 -2.06
CA ASN A 348 21.68 13.08 -1.36
C ASN A 348 22.30 14.46 -1.66
N LYS A 349 23.61 14.63 -1.42
CA LYS A 349 24.35 15.88 -1.67
C LYS A 349 25.42 15.68 -2.76
N ILE A 350 25.18 14.77 -3.69
CA ILE A 350 26.16 14.38 -4.71
C ILE A 350 26.27 15.48 -5.78
N GLU A 351 27.48 16.00 -5.98
CA GLU A 351 27.74 17.05 -7.00
C GLU A 351 28.19 16.50 -8.36
N SER A 352 28.75 15.29 -8.38
CA SER A 352 29.30 14.68 -9.60
C SER A 352 29.28 13.16 -9.52
N ILE A 353 29.14 12.52 -10.68
CA ILE A 353 29.24 11.07 -10.83
C ILE A 353 30.61 10.72 -11.40
N PRO A 354 31.38 9.80 -10.79
CA PRO A 354 32.67 9.33 -11.33
C PRO A 354 32.56 8.74 -12.74
N ASP A 355 33.58 8.99 -13.60
CA ASP A 355 33.63 8.52 -14.99
C ASP A 355 33.69 6.98 -15.10
N GLU A 356 34.10 6.29 -14.04
CA GLU A 356 34.13 4.82 -13.95
C GLU A 356 32.75 4.19 -14.18
N ILE A 357 31.66 4.95 -13.99
CA ILE A 357 30.30 4.50 -14.30
C ILE A 357 30.17 4.02 -15.75
N THR A 358 30.95 4.57 -16.70
CA THR A 358 30.93 4.20 -18.12
C THR A 358 31.14 2.69 -18.33
N ASN A 359 31.99 2.06 -17.50
CA ASN A 359 32.34 0.64 -17.60
C ASN A 359 31.53 -0.25 -16.65
N SER A 360 30.57 0.32 -15.92
CA SER A 360 29.75 -0.43 -14.98
C SER A 360 28.71 -1.30 -15.69
N HIS A 361 28.07 -2.16 -14.90
CA HIS A 361 26.98 -3.04 -15.35
C HIS A 361 25.60 -2.55 -14.89
N ILE A 362 25.50 -1.31 -14.41
CA ILE A 362 24.26 -0.73 -13.89
C ILE A 362 23.21 -0.69 -15.02
N SER A 363 22.01 -1.16 -14.71
CA SER A 363 20.85 -1.12 -15.61
C SER A 363 19.83 -0.05 -15.22
N SER A 364 19.75 0.30 -13.94
CA SER A 364 18.88 1.38 -13.44
C SER A 364 19.64 2.26 -12.46
N LEU A 365 19.68 3.55 -12.75
CA LEU A 365 20.32 4.57 -11.91
C LEU A 365 19.27 5.60 -11.48
N LEU A 366 19.12 5.77 -10.17
CA LEU A 366 18.27 6.80 -9.56
C LEU A 366 19.19 7.75 -8.77
N ILE A 367 19.23 9.01 -9.17
CA ILE A 367 20.13 10.07 -8.65
C ILE A 367 19.40 11.41 -8.52
N SER A 368 18.07 11.42 -8.60
CA SER A 368 17.22 12.60 -8.52
C SER A 368 17.46 13.37 -7.23
N GLN A 369 17.18 14.67 -7.23
CA GLN A 369 17.31 15.56 -6.08
C GLN A 369 18.73 15.60 -5.48
N ASN A 370 19.76 15.50 -6.32
CA ASN A 370 21.17 15.74 -5.98
C ASN A 370 21.72 16.93 -6.77
N PRO A 371 22.66 17.75 -6.26
CA PRO A 371 23.22 18.91 -6.98
C PRO A 371 24.19 18.56 -8.13
N ILE A 372 23.84 17.59 -9.00
CA ILE A 372 24.65 17.10 -10.13
C ILE A 372 24.53 18.03 -11.33
N LYS A 373 25.61 18.74 -11.67
CA LYS A 373 25.61 19.75 -12.76
C LYS A 373 25.72 19.16 -14.16
N CYS A 374 26.43 18.03 -14.30
CA CYS A 374 26.66 17.36 -15.57
C CYS A 374 26.68 15.84 -15.40
N LEU A 375 26.38 15.12 -16.48
CA LEU A 375 26.43 13.66 -16.53
C LEU A 375 27.73 13.20 -17.23
N PRO A 376 28.43 12.18 -16.72
CA PRO A 376 29.52 11.52 -17.43
C PRO A 376 28.97 10.62 -18.55
N ILE A 377 29.86 9.98 -19.30
CA ILE A 377 29.44 8.95 -20.28
C ILE A 377 28.81 7.77 -19.52
N LEU A 378 27.56 7.47 -19.84
CA LEU A 378 26.76 6.45 -19.17
C LEU A 378 27.02 5.05 -19.76
N PRO A 379 26.85 3.98 -18.96
CA PRO A 379 27.19 2.64 -19.37
C PRO A 379 26.23 2.10 -20.44
N LYS A 380 26.75 1.18 -21.26
CA LYS A 380 25.98 0.48 -22.31
C LYS A 380 24.82 -0.34 -21.78
N SER A 381 24.92 -0.77 -20.52
CA SER A 381 23.90 -1.56 -19.83
C SER A 381 22.74 -0.73 -19.27
N LEU A 382 22.83 0.60 -19.26
CA LEU A 382 21.82 1.44 -18.64
C LEU A 382 20.52 1.44 -19.46
N ASP A 383 19.45 0.94 -18.86
CA ASP A 383 18.10 0.93 -19.44
C ASP A 383 17.26 2.11 -18.90
N SER A 384 17.45 2.46 -17.63
CA SER A 384 16.65 3.46 -16.94
C SER A 384 17.52 4.47 -16.18
N LEU A 385 17.27 5.77 -16.42
CA LEU A 385 17.89 6.88 -15.69
C LEU A 385 16.83 7.83 -15.12
N TYR A 386 16.88 8.04 -13.82
CA TYR A 386 16.09 9.05 -13.11
C TYR A 386 17.03 10.05 -12.45
N ALA A 387 17.07 11.27 -12.99
CA ALA A 387 17.90 12.36 -12.51
C ALA A 387 17.10 13.67 -12.50
N ALA A 388 15.92 13.64 -11.87
CA ALA A 388 15.05 14.80 -11.76
C ALA A 388 15.58 15.78 -10.70
N TYR A 389 15.41 17.08 -10.91
CA TYR A 389 15.82 18.14 -9.96
C TYR A 389 17.29 18.07 -9.55
N CYS A 390 18.18 17.80 -10.52
CA CYS A 390 19.61 17.69 -10.27
C CYS A 390 20.43 18.96 -10.52
N SER A 391 19.82 20.00 -11.11
CA SER A 391 20.51 21.19 -11.64
C SER A 391 21.36 20.92 -12.90
N ILE A 392 21.04 19.86 -13.65
CA ILE A 392 21.69 19.53 -14.92
C ILE A 392 21.32 20.61 -15.95
N SER A 393 22.30 21.21 -16.61
CA SER A 393 22.06 22.16 -17.71
C SER A 393 22.49 21.65 -19.08
N ASP A 394 23.43 20.70 -19.09
CA ASP A 394 23.97 20.10 -20.30
C ASP A 394 24.17 18.61 -20.08
N VAL A 395 23.73 17.82 -21.05
CA VAL A 395 23.88 16.35 -21.08
C VAL A 395 25.02 15.91 -22.00
N GLY A 396 25.64 16.83 -22.75
CA GLY A 396 26.83 16.60 -23.56
C GLY A 396 26.79 15.31 -24.39
N ASN A 397 27.82 14.48 -24.21
CA ASN A 397 27.95 13.16 -24.81
C ASN A 397 27.56 12.02 -23.84
N ALA A 398 26.83 12.29 -22.75
CA ALA A 398 26.52 11.31 -21.72
C ALA A 398 25.89 10.02 -22.28
N PHE A 399 25.12 10.13 -23.37
CA PHE A 399 24.43 9.01 -23.99
C PHE A 399 25.16 8.39 -25.19
N SER A 400 26.39 8.79 -25.52
CA SER A 400 27.07 8.41 -26.78
C SER A 400 27.34 6.90 -26.91
N GLU A 401 27.60 6.21 -25.81
CA GLU A 401 27.84 4.76 -25.78
C GLU A 401 26.56 3.95 -25.52
N ASN A 402 25.49 4.60 -25.05
CA ASN A 402 24.27 3.91 -24.68
C ASN A 402 23.35 3.72 -25.89
N THR A 403 22.91 2.48 -26.09
CA THR A 403 22.03 2.10 -27.22
C THR A 403 20.72 1.44 -26.79
N ILE A 404 20.50 1.28 -25.48
CA ILE A 404 19.36 0.52 -24.94
C ILE A 404 18.47 1.33 -24.00
N LEU A 405 18.87 2.55 -23.60
CA LEU A 405 18.12 3.39 -22.67
C LEU A 405 16.68 3.54 -23.14
N SER A 406 15.75 3.02 -22.34
CA SER A 406 14.33 3.01 -22.63
C SER A 406 13.57 4.03 -21.80
N LYS A 407 14.08 4.40 -20.62
CA LYS A 407 13.46 5.37 -19.71
C LYS A 407 14.44 6.47 -19.30
N LEU A 408 14.03 7.70 -19.48
CA LEU A 408 14.79 8.89 -19.09
C LEU A 408 13.87 9.91 -18.41
N CYS A 409 14.16 10.20 -17.14
CA CYS A 409 13.51 11.28 -16.40
C CYS A 409 14.57 12.33 -16.02
N LEU A 410 14.44 13.53 -16.58
CA LEU A 410 15.27 14.69 -16.26
C LEU A 410 14.42 15.90 -15.87
N SER A 411 13.18 15.69 -15.41
CA SER A 411 12.27 16.78 -14.99
C SER A 411 12.91 17.70 -13.95
N GLY A 412 12.61 19.00 -13.99
CA GLY A 412 13.09 19.98 -13.01
C GLY A 412 14.55 20.42 -13.17
N ASN A 413 15.18 20.10 -14.30
CA ASN A 413 16.53 20.55 -14.65
C ASN A 413 16.49 21.81 -15.53
N ASN A 414 17.63 22.26 -16.08
CA ASN A 414 17.71 23.43 -16.98
C ASN A 414 18.27 23.02 -18.35
N ILE A 415 17.69 21.99 -18.94
CA ILE A 415 18.17 21.35 -20.16
C ILE A 415 17.75 22.19 -21.36
N LYS A 416 18.72 22.56 -22.21
CA LYS A 416 18.46 23.30 -23.45
C LYS A 416 18.13 22.38 -24.62
N ASP A 417 18.95 21.35 -24.81
CA ASP A 417 18.85 20.40 -25.91
C ASP A 417 19.08 18.97 -25.40
N LEU A 418 18.49 18.00 -26.08
CA LEU A 418 18.68 16.57 -25.84
C LEU A 418 19.20 15.91 -27.12
N PRO A 419 20.28 15.08 -27.06
CA PRO A 419 20.72 14.32 -28.23
C PRO A 419 19.65 13.29 -28.63
N ASN A 420 19.72 12.81 -29.87
CA ASN A 420 18.87 11.73 -30.33
C ASN A 420 19.20 10.43 -29.59
N ILE A 421 18.23 9.86 -28.87
CA ILE A 421 18.33 8.58 -28.15
C ILE A 421 17.33 7.59 -28.78
N PRO A 422 17.73 6.78 -29.77
CA PRO A 422 16.78 6.03 -30.61
C PRO A 422 15.99 4.93 -29.89
N SER A 423 16.48 4.39 -28.77
CA SER A 423 15.83 3.33 -28.00
C SER A 423 14.73 3.82 -27.06
N LEU A 424 14.63 5.14 -26.86
CA LEU A 424 13.83 5.73 -25.79
C LEU A 424 12.32 5.48 -25.98
N GLN A 425 11.67 5.03 -24.90
CA GLN A 425 10.23 4.74 -24.85
C GLN A 425 9.50 5.67 -23.88
N THR A 426 10.16 6.10 -22.80
CA THR A 426 9.62 7.06 -21.82
C THR A 426 10.59 8.22 -21.66
N LEU A 427 10.10 9.43 -21.88
CA LEU A 427 10.85 10.67 -21.69
C LEU A 427 10.04 11.64 -20.84
N ALA A 428 10.59 12.02 -19.69
CA ALA A 428 10.04 13.05 -18.82
C ALA A 428 11.03 14.22 -18.71
N LEU A 429 10.62 15.38 -19.21
CA LEU A 429 11.34 16.67 -19.20
C LEU A 429 10.42 17.78 -18.68
N SER A 430 9.57 17.46 -17.71
CA SER A 430 8.66 18.44 -17.11
C SER A 430 9.47 19.50 -16.36
N ASN A 431 9.11 20.79 -16.48
CA ASN A 431 9.79 21.89 -15.81
C ASN A 431 11.30 22.00 -16.13
N CYS A 432 11.68 21.82 -17.38
CA CYS A 432 13.07 21.92 -17.84
C CYS A 432 13.45 23.30 -18.42
N LYS A 433 12.49 24.24 -18.48
CA LYS A 433 12.60 25.56 -19.12
C LYS A 433 12.83 25.51 -20.64
N LEU A 434 12.44 24.43 -21.30
CA LEU A 434 12.58 24.25 -22.75
C LEU A 434 11.79 25.32 -23.53
N GLU A 435 12.43 25.98 -24.49
CA GLU A 435 11.76 26.92 -25.42
C GLU A 435 11.37 26.27 -26.75
N THR A 436 12.05 25.19 -27.11
CA THR A 436 11.87 24.42 -28.35
C THR A 436 11.48 22.98 -28.03
N PHE A 437 10.78 22.34 -28.96
CA PHE A 437 10.42 20.94 -28.82
C PHE A 437 11.68 20.05 -28.97
N PRO A 438 11.99 19.16 -28.02
CA PRO A 438 13.21 18.36 -28.06
C PRO A 438 13.17 17.29 -29.15
N GLN A 439 14.33 16.79 -29.58
CA GLN A 439 14.37 15.60 -30.43
C GLN A 439 13.84 14.39 -29.67
N VAL A 440 12.93 13.64 -30.30
CA VAL A 440 12.33 12.44 -29.71
C VAL A 440 12.49 11.22 -30.62
N SER A 441 12.60 10.05 -30.00
CA SER A 441 12.63 8.78 -30.73
C SER A 441 11.29 8.46 -31.38
N SER A 442 11.32 7.78 -32.53
CA SER A 442 10.13 7.20 -33.15
C SER A 442 9.50 6.07 -32.33
N LYS A 443 10.24 5.50 -31.36
CA LYS A 443 9.76 4.44 -30.44
C LYS A 443 9.08 4.98 -29.17
N ILE A 444 8.98 6.30 -29.01
CA ILE A 444 8.42 6.92 -27.81
C ILE A 444 6.97 6.47 -27.59
N LEU A 445 6.68 6.05 -26.35
CA LEU A 445 5.36 5.65 -25.86
C LEU A 445 4.78 6.73 -24.94
N SER A 446 5.60 7.25 -24.03
CA SER A 446 5.20 8.25 -23.05
C SER A 446 6.13 9.46 -23.12
N LEU A 447 5.55 10.65 -23.29
CA LEU A 447 6.26 11.91 -23.40
C LEU A 447 5.63 12.95 -22.49
N ASP A 448 6.38 13.41 -21.48
CA ASP A 448 6.00 14.50 -20.60
C ASP A 448 6.95 15.69 -20.80
N LEU A 449 6.43 16.76 -21.40
CA LEU A 449 7.07 18.06 -21.63
C LEU A 449 6.31 19.19 -20.91
N SER A 450 5.54 18.85 -19.87
CA SER A 450 4.72 19.82 -19.14
C SER A 450 5.56 20.90 -18.45
N LEU A 451 4.95 22.06 -18.17
CA LEU A 451 5.56 23.16 -17.41
C LEU A 451 6.85 23.70 -18.06
N ASN A 452 6.85 23.87 -19.39
CA ASN A 452 7.96 24.43 -20.17
C ASN A 452 7.53 25.72 -20.91
N ASN A 453 8.35 26.22 -21.83
CA ASN A 453 8.11 27.43 -22.62
C ASN A 453 7.99 27.13 -24.13
N ILE A 454 7.60 25.91 -24.51
CA ILE A 454 7.58 25.44 -25.90
C ILE A 454 6.46 26.16 -26.67
N LYS A 455 6.78 26.67 -27.86
CA LYS A 455 5.84 27.48 -28.69
C LYS A 455 5.13 26.69 -29.79
N GLU A 456 5.76 25.63 -30.30
CA GLU A 456 5.22 24.85 -31.41
C GLU A 456 5.81 23.44 -31.47
N PHE A 457 5.08 22.54 -32.12
CA PHE A 457 5.59 21.23 -32.51
C PHE A 457 6.45 21.34 -33.79
N PRO A 458 7.46 20.49 -33.98
CA PRO A 458 8.24 20.49 -35.21
C PRO A 458 7.37 20.03 -36.39
N ALA A 459 7.58 20.62 -37.58
CA ALA A 459 6.75 20.36 -38.76
C ALA A 459 6.65 18.86 -39.15
N ASN A 460 7.71 18.09 -38.90
CA ASN A 460 7.79 16.66 -39.19
C ASN A 460 7.71 15.78 -37.92
N PHE A 461 7.05 16.26 -36.86
CA PHE A 461 6.89 15.49 -35.63
C PHE A 461 6.21 14.14 -35.91
N SER A 462 6.89 13.05 -35.55
CA SER A 462 6.41 11.68 -35.78
C SER A 462 6.74 10.79 -34.58
N ALA A 463 5.69 10.26 -33.96
CA ALA A 463 5.75 9.38 -32.79
C ALA A 463 4.64 8.32 -32.93
N PRO A 464 4.74 7.36 -33.87
CA PRO A 464 3.65 6.47 -34.23
C PRO A 464 3.19 5.52 -33.11
N TYR A 465 4.01 5.33 -32.07
CA TYR A 465 3.69 4.47 -30.93
C TYR A 465 3.22 5.23 -29.68
N LEU A 466 3.10 6.56 -29.76
CA LEU A 466 2.74 7.42 -28.64
C LEU A 466 1.40 7.01 -28.02
N THR A 467 1.42 6.72 -26.73
CA THR A 467 0.26 6.39 -25.89
C THR A 467 -0.08 7.53 -24.94
N ASN A 468 0.93 8.23 -24.41
CA ASN A 468 0.73 9.31 -23.44
C ASN A 468 1.51 10.56 -23.86
N LEU A 469 0.81 11.68 -23.97
CA LEU A 469 1.41 12.98 -24.27
C LEU A 469 0.92 14.03 -23.25
N ASP A 470 1.85 14.59 -22.49
CA ASP A 470 1.62 15.76 -21.65
C ASP A 470 2.49 16.93 -22.12
N VAL A 471 1.86 17.96 -22.67
CA VAL A 471 2.49 19.24 -23.06
C VAL A 471 1.82 20.42 -22.35
N SER A 472 1.18 20.15 -21.21
CA SER A 472 0.43 21.16 -20.45
C SER A 472 1.36 22.26 -19.92
N HIS A 473 0.83 23.46 -19.67
CA HIS A 473 1.60 24.61 -19.21
C HIS A 473 2.80 24.92 -20.12
N ASN A 474 2.50 25.23 -21.38
CA ASN A 474 3.47 25.66 -22.39
C ASN A 474 2.92 26.91 -23.13
N GLN A 475 3.55 27.29 -24.23
CA GLN A 475 3.14 28.41 -25.09
C GLN A 475 2.69 27.93 -26.48
N ILE A 476 2.18 26.69 -26.57
CA ILE A 476 1.81 26.07 -27.84
C ILE A 476 0.52 26.71 -28.37
N SER A 477 0.57 27.24 -29.59
CA SER A 477 -0.60 27.87 -30.23
C SER A 477 -1.39 26.93 -31.14
N LYS A 478 -0.78 25.83 -31.60
CA LYS A 478 -1.39 24.87 -32.53
C LYS A 478 -0.88 23.45 -32.31
N LEU A 479 -1.79 22.49 -32.34
CA LEU A 479 -1.48 21.06 -32.26
C LEU A 479 -1.12 20.46 -33.64
N PRO A 480 -0.29 19.40 -33.68
CA PRO A 480 -0.11 18.60 -34.88
C PRO A 480 -1.40 17.83 -35.21
N ASP A 481 -1.45 17.18 -36.37
CA ASP A 481 -2.57 16.30 -36.73
C ASP A 481 -2.62 15.09 -35.81
N ILE A 482 -3.40 15.20 -34.73
CA ILE A 482 -3.55 14.19 -33.68
C ILE A 482 -4.12 12.88 -34.23
N SER A 483 -4.84 12.92 -35.36
CA SER A 483 -5.43 11.72 -35.96
C SER A 483 -4.40 10.69 -36.44
N LYS A 484 -3.13 11.08 -36.54
CA LYS A 484 -2.00 10.19 -36.85
C LYS A 484 -1.58 9.29 -35.68
N TYR A 485 -1.95 9.62 -34.44
CA TYR A 485 -1.58 8.89 -33.23
C TYR A 485 -2.72 7.99 -32.76
N SER A 486 -2.94 6.88 -33.47
CA SER A 486 -4.07 5.97 -33.21
C SER A 486 -4.00 5.22 -31.87
N ARG A 487 -2.80 5.12 -31.28
CA ARG A 487 -2.54 4.47 -29.98
C ARG A 487 -2.61 5.43 -28.79
N LEU A 488 -2.86 6.72 -29.04
CA LEU A 488 -2.90 7.73 -27.98
C LEU A 488 -4.05 7.43 -27.02
N VAL A 489 -3.74 7.27 -25.74
CA VAL A 489 -4.65 6.99 -24.62
C VAL A 489 -4.87 8.25 -23.79
N VAL A 490 -3.80 9.01 -23.52
CA VAL A 490 -3.84 10.24 -22.73
C VAL A 490 -3.27 11.40 -23.54
N LEU A 491 -4.04 12.49 -23.64
CA LEU A 491 -3.60 13.75 -24.24
C LEU A 491 -3.85 14.90 -23.27
N LYS A 492 -2.79 15.54 -22.78
CA LYS A 492 -2.87 16.72 -21.91
C LYS A 492 -2.19 17.90 -22.58
N VAL A 493 -2.97 18.95 -22.80
CA VAL A 493 -2.55 20.17 -23.50
C VAL A 493 -3.03 21.42 -22.75
N SER A 494 -3.40 21.26 -21.48
CA SER A 494 -3.98 22.32 -20.68
C SER A 494 -3.01 23.48 -20.47
N ALA A 495 -3.55 24.66 -20.16
CA ALA A 495 -2.77 25.88 -19.95
C ALA A 495 -1.82 26.19 -21.13
N ASN A 496 -2.37 26.15 -22.35
CA ASN A 496 -1.69 26.58 -23.58
C ASN A 496 -2.63 27.48 -24.40
N PRO A 497 -2.10 28.44 -25.18
CA PRO A 497 -2.89 29.29 -26.08
C PRO A 497 -3.35 28.56 -27.36
N ILE A 498 -3.71 27.28 -27.28
CA ILE A 498 -4.12 26.47 -28.43
C ILE A 498 -5.47 26.97 -28.96
N GLU A 499 -5.50 27.39 -30.21
CA GLU A 499 -6.70 27.87 -30.89
C GLU A 499 -7.24 26.85 -31.91
N GLY A 500 -8.53 27.01 -32.26
CA GLY A 500 -9.19 26.26 -33.31
C GLY A 500 -10.15 25.18 -32.81
N ASP A 501 -10.51 24.29 -33.72
CA ASP A 501 -11.38 23.15 -33.43
C ASP A 501 -10.54 21.86 -33.37
N LEU A 502 -10.89 20.99 -32.43
CA LEU A 502 -10.21 19.72 -32.20
C LEU A 502 -11.13 18.56 -32.59
N ASN A 503 -10.71 17.70 -33.51
CA ASN A 503 -11.47 16.52 -33.92
C ASN A 503 -10.68 15.24 -33.60
N LEU A 504 -11.22 14.46 -32.66
CA LEU A 504 -10.61 13.25 -32.11
C LEU A 504 -11.42 11.98 -32.45
N LEU A 505 -12.37 12.06 -33.39
CA LEU A 505 -13.21 10.90 -33.76
C LEU A 505 -12.40 9.72 -34.34
N LYS A 506 -11.18 9.98 -34.82
CA LYS A 506 -10.26 8.93 -35.33
C LYS A 506 -9.39 8.31 -34.23
N ASN A 507 -9.30 8.91 -33.04
CA ASN A 507 -8.43 8.46 -31.96
C ASN A 507 -9.15 7.44 -31.07
N GLN A 508 -9.29 6.21 -31.57
CA GLN A 508 -10.08 5.17 -30.92
C GLN A 508 -9.55 4.71 -29.56
N CYS A 509 -8.27 4.87 -29.26
CA CYS A 509 -7.71 4.50 -27.96
C CYS A 509 -7.78 5.60 -26.91
N LEU A 510 -8.17 6.83 -27.30
CA LEU A 510 -8.15 7.97 -26.40
C LEU A 510 -9.18 7.76 -25.29
N ASP A 511 -8.71 7.86 -24.06
CA ASP A 511 -9.48 7.65 -22.84
C ASP A 511 -9.62 8.95 -22.04
N THR A 512 -8.51 9.68 -21.91
CA THR A 512 -8.40 10.90 -21.09
C THR A 512 -7.90 12.07 -21.96
N LEU A 513 -8.61 13.19 -21.90
CA LEU A 513 -8.22 14.45 -22.56
C LEU A 513 -8.25 15.60 -21.57
N ASP A 514 -7.15 16.34 -21.45
CA ASP A 514 -7.10 17.58 -20.69
C ASP A 514 -6.86 18.77 -21.62
N ILE A 515 -7.91 19.57 -21.80
CA ILE A 515 -7.91 20.82 -22.59
C ILE A 515 -8.26 22.03 -21.71
N TYR A 516 -8.15 21.88 -20.38
CA TYR A 516 -8.39 22.97 -19.44
C TYR A 516 -7.52 24.20 -19.78
N SER A 517 -8.09 25.40 -19.68
CA SER A 517 -7.39 26.65 -19.99
C SER A 517 -6.73 26.70 -21.39
N THR A 518 -7.46 26.27 -22.42
CA THR A 518 -7.10 26.48 -23.83
C THR A 518 -8.10 27.39 -24.56
N ASN A 519 -7.76 27.84 -25.77
CA ASN A 519 -8.63 28.63 -26.65
C ASN A 519 -9.39 27.76 -27.68
N ILE A 520 -9.48 26.45 -27.45
CA ILE A 520 -10.23 25.52 -28.31
C ILE A 520 -11.72 25.88 -28.25
N LYS A 521 -12.34 26.06 -29.42
CA LYS A 521 -13.75 26.49 -29.53
C LYS A 521 -14.71 25.30 -29.59
N GLN A 522 -14.37 24.29 -30.38
CA GLN A 522 -15.14 23.05 -30.50
C GLN A 522 -14.23 21.84 -30.35
N CYS A 523 -14.72 20.82 -29.67
CA CYS A 523 -14.00 19.56 -29.48
C CYS A 523 -14.95 18.38 -29.78
N GLN A 524 -14.66 17.64 -30.85
CA GLN A 524 -15.39 16.43 -31.22
C GLN A 524 -14.65 15.21 -30.68
N ILE A 525 -15.33 14.44 -29.84
CA ILE A 525 -14.77 13.29 -29.12
C ILE A 525 -15.59 12.02 -29.37
N LEU A 526 -15.00 10.88 -29.05
CA LEU A 526 -15.72 9.60 -29.05
C LEU A 526 -16.57 9.47 -27.77
N PRO A 527 -17.80 8.93 -27.85
CA PRO A 527 -18.67 8.76 -26.68
C PRO A 527 -18.09 7.86 -25.58
N LYS A 528 -17.13 7.00 -25.92
CA LYS A 528 -16.51 6.04 -25.00
C LYS A 528 -15.34 6.61 -24.19
N MET A 529 -14.93 7.86 -24.45
CA MET A 529 -13.90 8.50 -23.65
C MET A 529 -14.36 8.59 -22.20
N ARG A 530 -13.47 8.28 -21.26
CA ARG A 530 -13.77 8.30 -19.82
C ARG A 530 -13.96 9.71 -19.31
N GLU A 531 -13.02 10.61 -19.64
CA GLU A 531 -13.07 11.98 -19.16
C GLU A 531 -12.43 13.00 -20.12
N VAL A 532 -13.02 14.19 -20.14
CA VAL A 532 -12.50 15.39 -20.79
C VAL A 532 -12.50 16.55 -19.81
N LEU A 533 -11.32 16.97 -19.35
CA LEU A 533 -11.18 18.10 -18.45
C LEU A 533 -11.24 19.41 -19.25
N THR A 534 -12.17 20.30 -18.88
CA THR A 534 -12.46 21.53 -19.64
C THR A 534 -12.98 22.66 -18.75
N ARG A 535 -12.92 23.90 -19.25
CA ARG A 535 -13.61 25.05 -18.64
C ARG A 535 -15.11 25.11 -18.95
N SER A 536 -15.60 24.27 -19.86
CA SER A 536 -16.99 24.30 -20.30
C SER A 536 -17.96 23.92 -19.18
N THR A 537 -19.02 24.70 -18.99
CA THR A 537 -20.02 24.52 -17.92
C THR A 537 -21.25 23.75 -18.36
N ASN A 538 -21.51 23.65 -19.67
CA ASN A 538 -22.80 23.22 -20.21
C ASN A 538 -22.75 21.83 -20.87
N LEU A 539 -21.69 21.07 -20.64
CA LEU A 539 -21.47 19.77 -21.26
C LEU A 539 -21.68 18.66 -20.24
N GLN A 540 -22.38 17.61 -20.67
CA GLN A 540 -22.56 16.40 -19.89
C GLN A 540 -21.29 15.53 -19.95
N PRO A 541 -21.13 14.57 -19.03
CA PRO A 541 -20.07 13.55 -19.13
C PRO A 541 -19.97 12.98 -20.56
N PRO A 542 -18.73 12.78 -21.07
CA PRO A 542 -17.49 12.70 -20.31
C PRO A 542 -16.79 14.04 -20.02
N PHE A 543 -17.39 15.18 -20.38
CA PHE A 543 -16.82 16.49 -20.03
C PHE A 543 -16.96 16.77 -18.53
N ARG A 544 -15.82 17.01 -17.86
CA ARG A 544 -15.74 17.43 -16.46
C ARG A 544 -15.23 18.86 -16.39
N GLN A 545 -15.99 19.70 -15.70
CA GLN A 545 -15.61 21.09 -15.50
C GLN A 545 -14.47 21.19 -14.47
N ILE A 546 -13.41 21.89 -14.85
CA ILE A 546 -12.28 22.27 -14.00
C ILE A 546 -12.22 23.80 -13.92
N VAL A 547 -11.97 24.33 -12.72
CA VAL A 547 -11.82 25.77 -12.46
C VAL A 547 -10.67 25.97 -11.48
N CYS A 548 -9.50 26.34 -12.02
CA CYS A 548 -8.31 26.70 -11.25
C CYS A 548 -8.08 28.22 -11.36
N ARG A 549 -8.25 28.96 -10.27
CA ARG A 549 -7.94 30.40 -10.16
C ARG A 549 -6.61 30.61 -9.45
N LYS A 550 -6.40 29.88 -8.35
CA LYS A 550 -5.20 29.91 -7.50
C LYS A 550 -4.67 28.50 -7.22
N SER A 551 -5.54 27.48 -7.22
CA SER A 551 -5.13 26.08 -7.10
C SER A 551 -4.55 25.55 -8.41
N ASP A 552 -3.92 24.39 -8.36
CA ASP A 552 -3.62 23.62 -9.56
C ASP A 552 -3.53 22.12 -9.25
N TYR A 553 -3.38 21.31 -10.29
CA TYR A 553 -3.25 19.86 -10.19
C TYR A 553 -2.23 19.32 -11.18
N ALA A 554 -1.69 18.15 -10.87
CA ALA A 554 -0.85 17.39 -11.78
C ALA A 554 -1.21 15.92 -11.66
N SER A 555 -1.26 15.22 -12.78
CA SER A 555 -1.40 13.77 -12.75
C SER A 555 -0.62 13.07 -13.85
N THR A 556 -0.34 11.78 -13.67
CA THR A 556 0.26 10.90 -14.68
C THR A 556 -0.22 9.47 -14.46
N ILE A 557 -0.35 8.71 -15.55
CA ILE A 557 -0.62 7.27 -15.49
C ILE A 557 0.58 6.49 -14.91
N GLY A 558 1.73 7.14 -14.76
CA GLY A 558 2.94 6.52 -14.25
C GLY A 558 3.43 5.42 -15.17
N ILE A 559 3.74 4.26 -14.60
CA ILE A 559 4.16 3.06 -15.35
C ILE A 559 3.00 2.08 -15.62
N ARG A 560 1.78 2.43 -15.22
CA ARG A 560 0.59 1.58 -15.40
C ARG A 560 0.10 1.62 -16.84
N LYS A 561 -0.70 0.61 -17.19
CA LYS A 561 -1.34 0.50 -18.50
C LYS A 561 -2.63 1.30 -18.59
N ASP A 562 -3.37 1.33 -17.48
CA ASP A 562 -4.68 1.93 -17.36
C ASP A 562 -4.61 3.05 -16.30
N ASN A 563 -5.34 4.15 -16.55
CA ASN A 563 -5.50 5.25 -15.60
C ASN A 563 -6.84 5.09 -14.89
N GLU A 564 -6.79 4.82 -13.59
CA GLU A 564 -7.98 4.55 -12.79
C GLU A 564 -8.38 5.77 -11.94
N ASP A 565 -7.45 6.71 -11.74
CA ASP A 565 -7.66 7.95 -10.98
C ASP A 565 -8.57 8.95 -11.70
N SER A 566 -9.37 9.66 -10.91
CA SER A 566 -10.13 10.83 -11.35
C SER A 566 -9.97 11.97 -10.34
N LEU A 567 -9.96 13.22 -10.82
CA LEU A 567 -9.88 14.40 -9.96
C LEU A 567 -10.85 15.50 -10.39
N CYS A 568 -11.15 16.41 -9.47
CA CYS A 568 -11.88 17.64 -9.75
C CYS A 568 -11.36 18.79 -8.89
N VAL A 569 -11.14 19.94 -9.52
CA VAL A 569 -10.69 21.18 -8.89
C VAL A 569 -11.67 22.29 -9.24
N ARG A 570 -12.30 22.89 -8.22
CA ARG A 570 -13.36 23.90 -8.35
C ARG A 570 -13.15 25.05 -7.37
N ASP A 571 -12.23 25.96 -7.70
CA ASP A 571 -11.99 27.20 -6.94
C ASP A 571 -13.21 28.11 -6.86
N ASP A 572 -14.16 27.99 -7.79
CA ASP A 572 -15.44 28.70 -7.73
C ASP A 572 -16.40 28.15 -6.67
N LEU A 573 -16.19 26.90 -6.23
CA LEU A 573 -16.96 26.21 -5.19
C LEU A 573 -16.15 26.00 -3.90
N ASN A 574 -14.87 26.39 -3.88
CA ASN A 574 -13.91 25.99 -2.85
C ASN A 574 -13.89 24.47 -2.59
N PHE A 575 -14.04 23.67 -3.66
CA PHE A 575 -14.20 22.21 -3.58
C PHE A 575 -13.11 21.49 -4.38
N TYR A 576 -12.51 20.47 -3.76
CA TYR A 576 -11.36 19.73 -4.30
C TYR A 576 -11.55 18.24 -4.04
N LEU A 577 -11.25 17.40 -5.04
CA LEU A 577 -11.56 15.97 -4.99
C LEU A 577 -10.51 15.16 -5.74
N ILE A 578 -10.00 14.13 -5.08
CA ILE A 578 -9.30 13.01 -5.71
C ILE A 578 -10.08 11.72 -5.42
N CYS A 579 -10.29 10.96 -6.48
CA CYS A 579 -10.78 9.59 -6.45
C CYS A 579 -9.68 8.70 -7.00
N ASP A 580 -9.01 7.93 -6.16
CA ASP A 580 -8.04 6.94 -6.61
C ASP A 580 -8.77 5.60 -6.84
N GLY A 581 -8.74 5.14 -8.08
CA GLY A 581 -9.57 4.05 -8.58
C GLY A 581 -8.81 2.74 -8.60
N HIS A 582 -9.52 1.63 -8.41
CA HIS A 582 -8.92 0.29 -8.53
C HIS A 582 -9.88 -0.72 -9.13
N ASN A 583 -9.32 -1.67 -9.89
CA ASN A 583 -10.06 -2.69 -10.66
C ASN A 583 -10.97 -2.10 -11.76
N GLY A 584 -10.68 -0.87 -12.21
CA GLY A 584 -11.52 -0.08 -13.09
C GLY A 584 -11.59 1.39 -12.69
N SER A 585 -12.24 2.18 -13.54
CA SER A 585 -12.32 3.64 -13.42
C SER A 585 -13.76 4.18 -13.44
N VAL A 586 -14.76 3.31 -13.52
CA VAL A 586 -16.20 3.67 -13.55
C VAL A 586 -16.58 4.37 -12.25
N THR A 587 -16.19 3.79 -11.10
CA THR A 587 -16.52 4.36 -9.79
C THR A 587 -15.85 5.71 -9.59
N SER A 588 -14.52 5.81 -9.77
CA SER A 588 -13.77 7.06 -9.61
C SER A 588 -14.31 8.17 -10.53
N THR A 589 -14.56 7.85 -11.80
CA THR A 589 -15.08 8.79 -12.81
C THR A 589 -16.50 9.26 -12.47
N LYS A 590 -17.37 8.35 -12.02
CA LYS A 590 -18.75 8.69 -11.66
C LYS A 590 -18.80 9.61 -10.44
N VAL A 591 -17.98 9.36 -9.43
CA VAL A 591 -17.84 10.21 -8.23
C VAL A 591 -17.33 11.59 -8.65
N ALA A 592 -16.24 11.66 -9.42
CA ALA A 592 -15.62 12.92 -9.84
C ALA A 592 -16.53 13.79 -10.73
N ASN A 593 -17.46 13.18 -11.47
CA ASN A 593 -18.44 13.90 -12.28
C ASN A 593 -19.68 14.34 -11.48
N SER A 594 -20.11 13.56 -10.49
CA SER A 594 -21.40 13.78 -9.81
C SER A 594 -21.27 14.63 -8.55
N LEU A 595 -20.20 14.44 -7.76
CA LEU A 595 -20.03 15.11 -6.47
C LEU A 595 -19.95 16.64 -6.60
N PRO A 596 -19.16 17.23 -7.53
CA PRO A 596 -19.11 18.68 -7.68
C PRO A 596 -20.47 19.31 -8.03
N LEU A 597 -21.35 18.58 -8.73
CA LEU A 597 -22.69 19.07 -9.09
C LEU A 597 -23.59 19.20 -7.86
N LEU A 598 -23.41 18.35 -6.85
CA LEU A 598 -24.14 18.47 -5.59
C LEU A 598 -23.72 19.74 -4.84
N TYR A 599 -22.42 20.06 -4.83
CA TYR A 599 -21.86 21.28 -4.21
C TYR A 599 -22.26 22.58 -4.94
N GLN A 600 -22.76 22.52 -6.18
CA GLN A 600 -23.26 23.70 -6.90
C GLN A 600 -24.69 24.10 -6.50
N GLN A 601 -25.48 23.18 -5.96
CA GLN A 601 -26.89 23.42 -5.67
C GLN A 601 -27.06 24.05 -4.28
N PRO A 602 -28.07 24.90 -4.03
CA PRO A 602 -28.39 25.35 -2.68
C PRO A 602 -28.75 24.15 -1.78
N HIS A 603 -28.08 23.98 -0.64
CA HIS A 603 -28.25 22.81 0.22
C HIS A 603 -29.40 23.02 1.23
N ALA A 604 -30.18 21.96 1.48
CA ALA A 604 -31.25 21.91 2.48
C ALA A 604 -31.07 20.76 3.50
N PHE A 605 -29.88 20.16 3.56
CA PHE A 605 -29.61 19.00 4.41
C PHE A 605 -29.40 19.40 5.87
N GLU A 606 -29.99 18.63 6.80
CA GLU A 606 -29.63 18.66 8.23
C GLU A 606 -28.38 17.78 8.46
N GLY A 607 -27.31 18.33 9.06
CA GLY A 607 -26.08 17.57 9.39
C GLY A 607 -24.87 17.85 8.48
N ASP A 608 -23.93 16.89 8.39
CA ASP A 608 -22.70 17.03 7.61
C ASP A 608 -22.94 16.77 6.12
N PHE A 609 -22.91 17.85 5.32
CA PHE A 609 -23.23 17.79 3.89
C PHE A 609 -22.33 16.83 3.11
N ALA A 610 -21.02 16.80 3.40
CA ALA A 610 -20.07 15.98 2.66
C ALA A 610 -20.37 14.49 2.83
N ARG A 611 -20.75 14.08 4.05
CA ARG A 611 -21.25 12.72 4.33
C ARG A 611 -22.51 12.41 3.53
N SER A 612 -23.53 13.26 3.58
CA SER A 612 -24.80 13.04 2.86
C SER A 612 -24.61 12.97 1.35
N ALA A 613 -23.73 13.81 0.80
CA ALA A 613 -23.42 13.83 -0.63
C ALA A 613 -22.75 12.53 -1.09
N LEU A 614 -21.79 12.01 -0.32
CA LEU A 614 -21.14 10.73 -0.64
C LEU A 614 -22.11 9.54 -0.53
N ILE A 615 -23.01 9.53 0.46
CA ILE A 615 -24.06 8.49 0.58
C ILE A 615 -24.98 8.51 -0.64
N ALA A 616 -25.44 9.67 -1.09
CA ALA A 616 -26.29 9.78 -2.28
C ALA A 616 -25.59 9.27 -3.56
N ILE A 617 -24.28 9.47 -3.66
CA ILE A 617 -23.49 8.91 -4.77
C ILE A 617 -23.31 7.39 -4.63
N ASP A 618 -23.05 6.87 -3.42
CA ASP A 618 -22.97 5.44 -3.15
C ASP A 618 -24.26 4.72 -3.57
N GLU A 619 -25.42 5.29 -3.25
CA GLU A 619 -26.73 4.79 -3.70
C GLU A 619 -26.81 4.70 -5.23
N THR A 620 -26.41 5.77 -5.94
CA THR A 620 -26.36 5.79 -7.40
C THR A 620 -25.41 4.71 -7.96
N LEU A 621 -24.24 4.53 -7.34
CA LEU A 621 -23.27 3.53 -7.74
C LEU A 621 -23.80 2.10 -7.52
N ARG A 622 -24.57 1.85 -6.45
CA ARG A 622 -25.25 0.56 -6.20
C ARG A 622 -26.29 0.26 -7.27
N GLU A 623 -27.06 1.25 -7.69
CA GLU A 623 -28.01 1.11 -8.80
C GLU A 623 -27.31 0.78 -10.12
N MET A 624 -26.14 1.39 -10.35
CA MET A 624 -25.28 1.10 -11.51
C MET A 624 -24.62 -0.29 -11.46
N LYS A 625 -24.61 -0.96 -10.29
CA LYS A 625 -23.97 -2.27 -10.07
C LYS A 625 -22.50 -2.28 -10.52
N VAL A 626 -21.79 -1.22 -10.14
CA VAL A 626 -20.34 -1.13 -10.39
C VAL A 626 -19.61 -2.31 -9.74
N ARG A 627 -18.53 -2.76 -10.40
CA ARG A 627 -17.70 -3.90 -9.96
C ARG A 627 -16.28 -3.49 -9.58
N ASP A 628 -15.94 -2.24 -9.84
CA ASP A 628 -14.71 -1.59 -9.42
C ASP A 628 -14.99 -0.77 -8.15
N GLY A 629 -13.95 -0.14 -7.61
CA GLY A 629 -14.06 0.73 -6.46
C GLY A 629 -13.13 1.92 -6.52
N SER A 630 -13.29 2.82 -5.56
CA SER A 630 -12.45 4.01 -5.46
C SER A 630 -12.31 4.48 -4.01
N THR A 631 -11.08 4.80 -3.66
CA THR A 631 -10.77 5.67 -2.52
C THR A 631 -11.25 7.08 -2.86
N VAL A 632 -11.59 7.87 -1.85
CA VAL A 632 -12.08 9.23 -2.05
C VAL A 632 -11.46 10.11 -0.99
N VAL A 633 -10.92 11.25 -1.40
CA VAL A 633 -10.66 12.38 -0.51
C VAL A 633 -11.25 13.61 -1.16
N CYS A 634 -12.21 14.23 -0.49
CA CYS A 634 -12.71 15.55 -0.88
C CYS A 634 -12.56 16.55 0.25
N ALA A 635 -12.27 17.78 -0.12
CA ALA A 635 -12.13 18.89 0.82
C ALA A 635 -12.96 20.08 0.33
N GLU A 636 -13.69 20.68 1.27
CA GLU A 636 -14.38 21.95 1.11
C GLU A 636 -13.74 23.00 2.01
N ILE A 637 -13.36 24.14 1.45
CA ILE A 637 -12.79 25.26 2.21
C ILE A 637 -13.90 26.26 2.54
N ARG A 638 -14.33 26.25 3.81
CA ARG A 638 -15.29 27.20 4.40
C ARG A 638 -14.58 28.09 5.40
N HIS A 639 -13.90 29.13 4.93
CA HIS A 639 -13.06 29.97 5.79
C HIS A 639 -13.72 30.35 7.13
N PRO A 640 -13.03 30.16 8.27
CA PRO A 640 -11.62 29.74 8.41
C PRO A 640 -11.40 28.22 8.53
N GLU A 641 -12.31 27.38 8.04
CA GLU A 641 -12.28 25.92 8.23
C GLU A 641 -12.10 25.15 6.91
N ILE A 642 -11.45 23.99 6.99
CA ILE A 642 -11.43 22.95 5.95
C ILE A 642 -12.20 21.75 6.48
N ILE A 643 -13.22 21.34 5.72
CA ILE A 643 -14.00 20.13 5.97
C ILE A 643 -13.54 19.08 4.97
N THR A 644 -13.06 17.94 5.46
CA THR A 644 -12.57 16.84 4.61
C THR A 644 -13.42 15.60 4.84
N ALA A 645 -13.88 14.96 3.76
CA ALA A 645 -14.50 13.64 3.81
C ALA A 645 -13.61 12.63 3.07
N HIS A 646 -13.31 11.49 3.69
CA HIS A 646 -12.42 10.51 3.09
C HIS A 646 -12.77 9.05 3.33
N LEU A 647 -12.36 8.21 2.38
CA LEU A 647 -12.49 6.76 2.30
C LEU A 647 -11.21 6.20 1.68
N GLY A 648 -10.62 5.15 2.26
CA GLY A 648 -9.39 4.53 1.73
C GLY A 648 -8.11 5.19 2.22
N ASP A 649 -7.10 5.24 1.36
CA ASP A 649 -5.69 5.57 1.63
C ASP A 649 -5.10 6.68 0.76
N ALA A 650 -5.89 7.29 -0.13
CA ALA A 650 -5.58 8.65 -0.62
C ALA A 650 -5.60 9.62 0.59
N ARG A 651 -4.76 10.66 0.55
CA ARG A 651 -4.58 11.57 1.70
C ARG A 651 -4.77 13.04 1.38
N GLY A 652 -5.29 13.76 2.38
CA GLY A 652 -5.28 15.21 2.46
C GLY A 652 -4.40 15.68 3.62
N ILE A 653 -3.54 16.68 3.37
CA ILE A 653 -2.70 17.32 4.39
C ILE A 653 -2.68 18.83 4.21
N ILE A 654 -2.54 19.56 5.31
CA ILE A 654 -2.19 20.98 5.31
C ILE A 654 -0.68 21.10 5.46
N VAL A 655 -0.08 21.95 4.63
CA VAL A 655 1.34 22.29 4.61
C VAL A 655 1.49 23.73 5.07
N THR A 656 2.32 23.94 6.09
CA THR A 656 2.65 25.28 6.60
C THR A 656 3.77 25.93 5.78
N ASP A 657 4.01 27.24 5.97
CA ASP A 657 5.16 27.92 5.39
C ASP A 657 6.50 27.31 5.84
N GLU A 658 6.55 26.78 7.06
CA GLU A 658 7.75 26.15 7.62
C GLU A 658 7.97 24.72 7.08
N GLY A 659 7.05 24.19 6.27
CA GLY A 659 7.13 22.84 5.72
C GLY A 659 6.75 21.75 6.73
N THR A 660 5.93 22.09 7.72
CA THR A 660 5.34 21.13 8.66
C THR A 660 3.95 20.68 8.20
N VAL A 661 3.48 19.55 8.74
CA VAL A 661 2.25 18.87 8.31
C VAL A 661 1.16 19.04 9.38
N LYS A 662 -0.07 19.32 8.96
CA LYS A 662 -1.28 18.97 9.72
C LYS A 662 -2.09 17.94 8.93
N THR A 663 -2.22 16.74 9.49
CA THR A 663 -2.94 15.64 8.84
C THR A 663 -4.45 15.87 8.84
N LEU A 664 -5.10 15.69 7.68
CA LEU A 664 -6.57 15.74 7.54
C LEU A 664 -7.19 14.35 7.45
N THR A 665 -6.46 13.36 6.94
CA THR A 665 -6.94 12.01 6.66
C THR A 665 -6.04 10.95 7.26
N THR A 666 -6.60 9.81 7.63
CA THR A 666 -5.83 8.65 8.11
C THR A 666 -6.18 7.43 7.27
N ASP A 667 -5.17 6.67 6.83
CA ASP A 667 -5.38 5.50 5.98
C ASP A 667 -6.34 4.50 6.62
N HIS A 668 -7.38 4.14 5.88
CA HIS A 668 -8.33 3.11 6.27
C HIS A 668 -7.78 1.72 5.91
N ARG A 669 -6.93 1.17 6.77
CA ARG A 669 -6.36 -0.18 6.62
C ARG A 669 -7.11 -1.21 7.47
N PRO A 670 -7.36 -2.43 6.97
CA PRO A 670 -8.01 -3.50 7.75
C PRO A 670 -7.14 -4.03 8.91
N THR A 671 -5.86 -3.66 8.95
CA THR A 671 -4.95 -3.93 10.07
C THR A 671 -5.11 -2.93 11.21
N VAL A 672 -5.73 -1.76 11.00
CA VAL A 672 -6.04 -0.83 12.08
C VAL A 672 -7.16 -1.42 12.92
N ARG A 673 -6.94 -1.54 14.24
CA ARG A 673 -7.88 -2.20 15.17
C ARG A 673 -9.33 -1.71 15.06
N ARG A 674 -9.53 -0.38 14.98
CA ARG A 674 -10.86 0.23 14.81
C ARG A 674 -11.56 -0.22 13.53
N GLU A 675 -10.82 -0.26 12.41
CA GLU A 675 -11.35 -0.69 11.12
C GLU A 675 -11.62 -2.19 11.08
N PHE A 676 -10.74 -2.98 11.68
CA PHE A 676 -10.94 -4.41 11.86
C PHE A 676 -12.26 -4.70 12.59
N GLU A 677 -12.46 -4.10 13.77
CA GLU A 677 -13.68 -4.27 14.58
C GLU A 677 -14.92 -3.91 13.76
N ARG A 678 -14.87 -2.81 13.00
CA ARG A 678 -15.95 -2.40 12.08
C ARG A 678 -16.22 -3.43 10.99
N ILE A 679 -15.19 -3.93 10.31
CA ILE A 679 -15.31 -4.98 9.27
C ILE A 679 -16.02 -6.21 9.84
N MET A 680 -15.63 -6.65 11.03
CA MET A 680 -16.21 -7.81 11.70
C MET A 680 -17.66 -7.58 12.10
N HIS A 681 -17.98 -6.42 12.67
CA HIS A 681 -19.35 -6.05 13.00
C HIS A 681 -20.27 -6.05 11.78
N ALA A 682 -19.74 -5.72 10.60
CA ALA A 682 -20.45 -5.78 9.33
C ALA A 682 -20.52 -7.20 8.71
N GLY A 683 -20.09 -8.24 9.42
CA GLY A 683 -20.07 -9.63 8.93
C GLY A 683 -18.92 -9.96 7.97
N GLY A 684 -17.99 -9.01 7.78
CA GLY A 684 -16.78 -9.21 7.00
C GLY A 684 -15.74 -10.08 7.69
N ARG A 685 -14.53 -10.08 7.13
CA ARG A 685 -13.34 -10.67 7.74
C ARG A 685 -12.10 -9.93 7.28
N VAL A 686 -11.02 -10.05 8.03
CA VAL A 686 -9.69 -9.69 7.54
C VAL A 686 -8.87 -10.96 7.39
N ALA A 687 -8.24 -11.12 6.23
CA ALA A 687 -7.35 -12.24 5.92
C ALA A 687 -6.15 -11.71 5.14
N GLN A 688 -4.94 -12.17 5.46
CA GLN A 688 -3.70 -11.72 4.80
C GLN A 688 -3.55 -10.18 4.77
N LYS A 689 -3.88 -9.49 5.89
CA LYS A 689 -3.88 -8.02 6.00
C LYS A 689 -4.83 -7.31 5.00
N LYS A 690 -5.84 -8.00 4.47
CA LYS A 690 -6.82 -7.49 3.50
C LYS A 690 -8.26 -7.69 3.94
N THR A 691 -9.15 -6.74 3.62
CA THR A 691 -10.60 -6.86 3.79
C THR A 691 -11.13 -7.97 2.90
N ASN A 692 -11.78 -8.94 3.53
CA ASN A 692 -12.25 -10.21 2.97
C ASN A 692 -11.17 -11.06 2.26
N GLY A 693 -9.88 -10.74 2.45
CA GLY A 693 -8.76 -11.30 1.69
C GLY A 693 -8.56 -10.69 0.29
N ILE A 694 -9.30 -9.64 -0.06
CA ILE A 694 -9.37 -9.07 -1.41
C ILE A 694 -8.69 -7.70 -1.47
N LEU A 695 -9.15 -6.73 -0.68
CA LEU A 695 -8.71 -5.33 -0.73
C LEU A 695 -7.77 -4.96 0.41
N THR A 696 -6.74 -4.16 0.12
CA THR A 696 -5.78 -3.62 1.11
C THR A 696 -6.35 -2.45 1.95
N ILE A 697 -7.55 -1.99 1.60
CA ILE A 697 -8.28 -0.92 2.29
C ILE A 697 -9.54 -1.47 2.97
N SER A 698 -10.00 -0.78 4.01
CA SER A 698 -11.22 -1.11 4.74
C SER A 698 -12.42 -0.25 4.34
N ARG A 699 -12.21 0.86 3.63
CA ARG A 699 -13.30 1.72 3.18
C ARG A 699 -13.08 2.19 1.74
N ALA A 700 -14.15 2.18 0.95
CA ALA A 700 -14.17 2.67 -0.44
C ALA A 700 -15.63 2.85 -0.89
N LEU A 701 -15.84 3.60 -1.97
CA LEU A 701 -17.07 3.50 -2.76
C LEU A 701 -16.92 2.37 -3.78
N GLY A 702 -18.02 1.71 -4.15
CA GLY A 702 -17.97 0.55 -5.05
C GLY A 702 -17.57 -0.75 -4.32
N ASP A 703 -17.03 -1.72 -5.06
CA ASP A 703 -16.59 -3.04 -4.54
C ASP A 703 -17.61 -3.74 -3.64
N TYR A 704 -18.89 -3.67 -4.00
CA TYR A 704 -20.00 -4.14 -3.13
C TYR A 704 -19.99 -5.64 -2.84
N ASP A 705 -19.24 -6.42 -3.60
CA ASP A 705 -19.05 -7.86 -3.37
C ASP A 705 -18.07 -8.15 -2.22
N VAL A 706 -17.35 -7.14 -1.72
CA VAL A 706 -16.38 -7.26 -0.62
C VAL A 706 -17.07 -7.08 0.74
N VAL A 707 -17.47 -8.19 1.34
CA VAL A 707 -18.13 -8.19 2.66
C VAL A 707 -17.26 -7.51 3.74
N GLY A 708 -17.84 -6.53 4.42
CA GLY A 708 -17.20 -5.76 5.49
C GLY A 708 -16.52 -4.47 5.05
N LEU A 709 -16.37 -4.23 3.73
CA LEU A 709 -16.00 -2.92 3.20
C LEU A 709 -17.07 -1.88 3.55
N SER A 710 -16.68 -0.68 3.97
CA SER A 710 -17.62 0.41 4.27
C SER A 710 -17.51 1.53 3.25
N SER A 711 -18.66 2.06 2.84
CA SER A 711 -18.78 3.32 2.10
C SER A 711 -19.02 4.53 3.01
N GLU A 712 -18.96 4.36 4.34
CA GLU A 712 -19.16 5.44 5.30
C GLU A 712 -17.89 6.30 5.45
N PRO A 713 -17.91 7.58 5.03
CA PRO A 713 -16.73 8.42 5.06
C PRO A 713 -16.38 8.86 6.48
N GLU A 714 -15.09 8.98 6.76
CA GLU A 714 -14.63 9.70 7.94
C GLU A 714 -14.54 11.20 7.61
N ILE A 715 -15.13 12.02 8.48
CA ILE A 715 -15.17 13.48 8.32
C ILE A 715 -14.22 14.13 9.32
N THR A 716 -13.37 15.02 8.83
CA THR A 716 -12.47 15.82 9.66
C THR A 716 -12.69 17.31 9.41
N HIS A 717 -12.59 18.08 10.50
CA HIS A 717 -12.74 19.52 10.52
C HIS A 717 -11.44 20.10 11.07
N LYS A 718 -10.81 21.02 10.33
CA LYS A 718 -9.58 21.71 10.75
C LYS A 718 -9.68 23.19 10.46
N PHE A 719 -9.27 24.00 11.42
CA PHE A 719 -9.09 25.43 11.22
C PHE A 719 -7.81 25.72 10.42
N ILE A 720 -7.92 26.72 9.55
CA ILE A 720 -6.83 27.32 8.79
C ILE A 720 -6.20 28.39 9.67
N ASP A 721 -4.90 28.24 9.93
CA ASP A 721 -4.08 29.23 10.62
C ASP A 721 -3.33 30.12 9.62
N ASP A 722 -2.83 31.27 10.09
CA ASP A 722 -2.10 32.24 9.24
C ASP A 722 -0.83 31.67 8.57
N ASN A 723 -0.21 30.65 9.19
CA ASN A 723 0.98 29.98 8.66
C ASN A 723 0.65 28.83 7.69
N ASP A 724 -0.63 28.49 7.49
CA ASP A 724 -1.02 27.43 6.57
C ASP A 724 -0.90 27.92 5.12
N LYS A 725 0.02 27.31 4.37
CA LYS A 725 0.35 27.74 3.01
C LYS A 725 -0.51 27.01 1.98
N TYR A 726 -0.51 25.69 2.02
CA TYR A 726 -1.18 24.84 1.03
C TYR A 726 -2.02 23.75 1.68
N LEU A 727 -3.16 23.44 1.05
CA LEU A 727 -3.80 22.13 1.16
C LEU A 727 -3.26 21.27 0.01
N VAL A 728 -2.76 20.07 0.34
CA VAL A 728 -2.32 19.07 -0.63
C VAL A 728 -3.22 17.84 -0.51
N ILE A 729 -3.81 17.41 -1.62
CA ILE A 729 -4.57 16.16 -1.71
C ILE A 729 -3.87 15.29 -2.76
N ALA A 730 -3.57 14.04 -2.45
CA ALA A 730 -2.95 13.12 -3.40
C ALA A 730 -3.33 11.65 -3.17
N CYS A 731 -3.21 10.83 -4.22
CA CYS A 731 -3.37 9.38 -4.13
C CYS A 731 -2.13 8.70 -3.52
N ASP A 732 -2.25 7.39 -3.29
CA ASP A 732 -1.18 6.53 -2.78
C ASP A 732 0.07 6.52 -3.68
N GLY A 733 -0.08 6.68 -5.00
CA GLY A 733 1.05 6.80 -5.92
C GLY A 733 2.03 7.92 -5.58
N LEU A 734 1.60 8.97 -4.88
CA LEU A 734 2.50 9.94 -4.25
C LEU A 734 3.08 9.40 -2.93
N PHE A 735 2.19 9.02 -2.01
CA PHE A 735 2.53 8.72 -0.61
C PHE A 735 3.25 7.39 -0.39
N ASP A 736 3.29 6.52 -1.40
CA ASP A 736 4.13 5.31 -1.45
C ASP A 736 5.62 5.63 -1.66
N THR A 737 5.94 6.85 -2.11
CA THR A 737 7.32 7.29 -2.39
C THR A 737 7.77 8.52 -1.60
N LEU A 738 6.82 9.24 -1.02
CA LEU A 738 7.03 10.46 -0.25
C LEU A 738 6.24 10.38 1.05
N THR A 739 6.92 10.60 2.16
CA THR A 739 6.26 10.81 3.46
C THR A 739 5.44 12.10 3.44
N ASN A 740 4.55 12.26 4.43
CA ASN A 740 3.80 13.52 4.58
C ASN A 740 4.76 14.69 4.83
N GLU A 741 5.80 14.46 5.63
CA GLU A 741 6.82 15.45 6.02
C GLU A 741 7.66 15.90 4.82
N GLU A 742 8.08 14.97 3.96
CA GLU A 742 8.78 15.32 2.72
C GLU A 742 7.87 16.08 1.76
N THR A 743 6.62 15.64 1.63
CA THR A 743 5.62 16.32 0.80
C THR A 743 5.44 17.78 1.25
N ALA A 744 5.32 18.02 2.56
CA ALA A 744 5.21 19.37 3.12
C ALA A 744 6.49 20.21 2.91
N LYS A 745 7.67 19.62 3.11
CA LYS A 745 8.94 20.28 2.88
C LYS A 745 9.12 20.69 1.41
N ILE A 746 8.75 19.83 0.46
CA ILE A 746 8.83 20.12 -0.98
C ILE A 746 7.81 21.21 -1.35
N ALA A 747 6.55 21.05 -0.95
CA ALA A 747 5.47 21.97 -1.31
C ALA A 747 5.68 23.37 -0.72
N SER A 748 6.11 23.46 0.55
CA SER A 748 6.38 24.75 1.22
C SER A 748 7.44 25.60 0.51
N GLN A 749 8.39 24.97 -0.19
CA GLN A 749 9.44 25.64 -0.96
C GLN A 749 9.00 26.13 -2.34
N CYS A 750 7.77 25.81 -2.78
CA CYS A 750 7.27 26.20 -4.10
C CYS A 750 6.54 27.55 -4.03
N ASP A 751 6.69 28.36 -5.07
CA ASP A 751 6.12 29.72 -5.14
C ASP A 751 4.65 29.70 -5.56
N SER A 752 4.18 28.61 -6.16
CA SER A 752 2.80 28.47 -6.65
C SER A 752 2.25 27.06 -6.48
N ALA A 753 0.94 26.93 -6.50
CA ALA A 753 0.25 25.64 -6.51
C ALA A 753 0.61 24.80 -7.75
N THR A 754 0.74 25.43 -8.92
CA THR A 754 1.21 24.77 -10.16
C THR A 754 2.57 24.14 -9.97
N GLU A 755 3.55 24.92 -9.49
CA GLU A 755 4.90 24.40 -9.26
C GLU A 755 4.88 23.25 -8.25
N ALA A 756 4.16 23.41 -7.14
CA ALA A 756 4.05 22.38 -6.10
C ALA A 756 3.43 21.08 -6.63
N ALA A 757 2.29 21.14 -7.32
CA ALA A 757 1.59 19.95 -7.84
C ALA A 757 2.47 19.17 -8.82
N TYR A 758 3.05 19.87 -9.79
CA TYR A 758 3.93 19.26 -10.79
C TYR A 758 5.23 18.74 -10.16
N LYS A 759 5.83 19.47 -9.21
CA LYS A 759 7.05 19.05 -8.53
C LYS A 759 6.86 17.80 -7.69
N LEU A 760 5.77 17.72 -6.91
CA LEU A 760 5.41 16.53 -6.14
C LEU A 760 5.21 15.31 -7.06
N ARG A 761 4.40 15.45 -8.12
CA ARG A 761 4.19 14.39 -9.12
C ARG A 761 5.51 13.92 -9.75
N ASN A 762 6.33 14.87 -10.19
CA ASN A 762 7.59 14.57 -10.87
C ASN A 762 8.59 13.85 -9.95
N ILE A 763 8.67 14.27 -8.69
CA ILE A 763 9.54 13.61 -7.70
C ILE A 763 9.05 12.19 -7.41
N ALA A 764 7.75 11.98 -7.18
CA ALA A 764 7.22 10.64 -6.95
C ALA A 764 7.46 9.70 -8.15
N PHE A 765 7.27 10.20 -9.37
CA PHE A 765 7.62 9.44 -10.58
C PHE A 765 9.10 9.11 -10.64
N ALA A 766 9.97 10.08 -10.33
CA ALA A 766 11.42 9.92 -10.39
C ALA A 766 11.96 8.97 -9.31
N ARG A 767 11.35 8.95 -8.13
CA ARG A 767 11.61 8.00 -7.03
C ARG A 767 11.04 6.60 -7.28
N GLY A 768 10.47 6.34 -8.46
CA GLY A 768 10.08 5.00 -8.89
C GLY A 768 8.67 4.57 -8.46
N SER A 769 7.74 5.51 -8.26
CA SER A 769 6.33 5.19 -8.02
C SER A 769 5.80 4.20 -9.07
N LYS A 770 5.05 3.21 -8.57
CA LYS A 770 4.51 2.10 -9.39
C LYS A 770 3.06 2.30 -9.79
N ASP A 771 2.43 3.38 -9.31
CA ASP A 771 1.01 3.65 -9.51
C ASP A 771 0.73 4.85 -10.44
N ASN A 772 -0.55 5.13 -10.70
CA ASN A 772 -1.00 6.44 -11.14
C ASN A 772 -0.67 7.46 -10.05
N ILE A 773 -0.33 8.69 -10.45
CA ILE A 773 -0.01 9.75 -9.52
C ILE A 773 -0.95 10.90 -9.82
N SER A 774 -1.71 11.33 -8.82
CA SER A 774 -2.65 12.46 -8.88
C SER A 774 -2.43 13.34 -7.67
N VAL A 775 -2.22 14.65 -7.91
CA VAL A 775 -1.92 15.64 -6.88
C VAL A 775 -2.73 16.90 -7.16
N ILE A 776 -3.41 17.41 -6.14
CA ILE A 776 -4.04 18.74 -6.13
C ILE A 776 -3.33 19.59 -5.07
N VAL A 777 -3.00 20.83 -5.40
CA VAL A 777 -2.47 21.81 -4.45
C VAL A 777 -3.34 23.06 -4.47
N VAL A 778 -3.72 23.54 -3.28
CA VAL A 778 -4.61 24.69 -3.09
C VAL A 778 -3.97 25.69 -2.15
N PRO A 779 -3.74 26.95 -2.55
CA PRO A 779 -3.28 28.00 -1.64
C PRO A 779 -4.36 28.33 -0.59
N LEU A 780 -3.98 28.25 0.68
CA LEU A 780 -4.86 28.54 1.82
C LEU A 780 -4.81 30.00 2.26
N LYS A 781 -3.68 30.68 2.00
CA LYS A 781 -3.57 32.13 2.17
C LYS A 781 -4.48 32.86 1.19
N GLN A 782 -5.11 33.92 1.70
CA GLN A 782 -6.00 34.79 0.92
C GLN A 782 -5.24 35.81 0.08
#